data_AF-A0A7X4HCE2-F1
#
_entry.id   AF-A0A7X4HCE2-F1
#
_cell.length_a   1.000
_cell.length_b   1.000
_cell.length_c   1.000
_cell.angle_alpha   90.00
_cell.angle_beta   90.00
_cell.angle_gamma   90.00
#
_symmetry.space_group_name_H-M   'P 1'
#
loop_
_entity.id
_entity.type
_entity.pdbx_description
1 polymer ?
#
loop_
_entity_poly.entity_id
_entity_poly.type
_entity_poly.pdbx_seq_one_letter_code
_entity_poly.pdbx_strand_id
1 'polypeptide(L)'
;MAQELGIPQASDAALKAAEAKSKASAGQNQQVYLMSSFTAGSQNSLSVFSSPDGASFATLASETYTAPQRLLRDPSIVRHTDGYYYVVYTSGQDGAAFGITRSRDLKNWEPMREAGIALPGVSSVSAPEWVRDKDGSLKVAVSLSKDGAKGAFSTYIVEPNADFSQWSAPKPLQGLQGYADTFVVASGEGYAAFARNQQSGFIELATAGSLAGPWAVQNKGDWAGWGAGKEAPALVKLPGGGWRIYFGDSASKRSWYSDSQDNFASWTPKKEVGGVSTVARHFTVLAEDAQAYAQATKPKGQPKQISWDEHSLMVDGKRVVVWSGEVHPFRLPNPSLWRDVIQKMKASGFNGVAFYFDWGYHSPEQGVYDFSSVRNVERALQIAEEEGMYIIARTGPYVNAELTGGGYPGWMFRNRAEARTDDPVYTAATDEWMTQINAIIARHQATTGGGNVVAYQLENELGKVEPKHVRHMEHLAQKARADGITVPFFHNAAGRLPDWAPKGSTAPWANSGPTELYAFDGYPGGTCNVFADPSGPNKAPDWGMHGKPGPKSGALTSPKTPGFAAELGGGWFDYWGSNGTYDCTAQRQGKGYQRVFYGTNLINRITIHNIYMTFGGTSWGWLAGPVVYTSYDYGAAISEDRGLREKAYALKQQGMFVQAAEQALAEMDKGPELKTSNAKLKVYHNVNPKSGTHVLFAVHSPSDALTDDSASFELATKDGSYQIPVRINGQDGKLLLASYAMERQHLVYSNSEIQTHFRNGERDIVLLHGRDKEAGETVLRYASAPKVEVLSGQVGSVFDAAKGDLKLSYMHDGLARVRISGGGRAPMLLLLADEKTSFNMWRQDTPHGVMLELTPALVRSAKLDGGKLALEGDTTKDSALEIWGADASAVTFNGVALSVSAQPDGSIKTSAVRGPETVSLPSLAAQKWTRRMDSPEAQPGFDDSQWVKADSRASAAQTWTMPERGQPTLSMSDYGFHHGDVWYRGRVKVGATKANQLELFYGAGGAGLIQVWVDGKFLGQDEMDTGRSFPETTDSVKFSFADLKPGEHVISVMVRNNSHNWNLMADDYHREARGLISASLTSRGGNRFAVPIAWRIQGNQGGEANPDTVRGPLNNGGLYGERQGWHLPGKQDGWQAAQPTDAPPAAGTYWLRTSFALDLPKGHDVQLGLAFGDAGKPRSERSNRALIFVNGWNMGQFAANVGPQRTFIIPPGILNPNGQNTVALAVTTDGKAENALEPVKLVNLRTARGGVPLEIMPGARP
;
A
#
# COMPACT_ATOMS: atom_id res chain seq x y z
N MET A 1 28.20 -29.31 27.79
CA MET A 1 28.56 -30.70 27.43
C MET A 1 27.86 -31.11 26.12
N ALA A 2 28.24 -30.48 25.00
CA ALA A 2 27.76 -30.85 23.65
C ALA A 2 28.91 -30.76 22.62
N GLN A 3 30.14 -30.93 23.09
CA GLN A 3 31.36 -30.72 22.30
C GLN A 3 32.18 -32.03 22.09
N GLU A 4 31.65 -33.18 22.51
CA GLU A 4 32.41 -34.45 22.54
C GLU A 4 31.92 -35.55 21.57
N LEU A 5 30.99 -35.27 20.66
CA LEU A 5 30.44 -36.32 19.77
C LEU A 5 30.67 -36.14 18.26
N GLY A 6 31.38 -35.12 17.79
CA GLY A 6 31.90 -35.07 16.41
C GLY A 6 30.85 -35.22 15.28
N ILE A 7 29.56 -34.97 15.55
CA ILE A 7 28.51 -34.95 14.53
C ILE A 7 28.49 -33.53 13.93
N PRO A 8 28.69 -33.36 12.61
CA PRO A 8 28.58 -32.04 11.99
C PRO A 8 27.14 -31.52 12.13
N GLN A 9 26.96 -30.33 12.72
CA GLN A 9 25.67 -29.64 12.68
C GLN A 9 25.38 -29.17 11.25
N ALA A 10 24.13 -29.28 10.81
CA ALA A 10 23.67 -28.80 9.51
C ALA A 10 23.89 -27.28 9.29
N SER A 11 24.13 -26.52 10.36
CA SER A 11 24.46 -25.09 10.34
C SER A 11 25.85 -24.78 9.79
N ASP A 12 26.86 -25.63 10.03
CA ASP A 12 28.24 -25.34 9.62
C ASP A 12 28.47 -25.53 8.12
N ALA A 13 27.74 -26.44 7.49
CA ALA A 13 27.75 -26.63 6.04
C ALA A 13 27.00 -25.52 5.30
N ALA A 14 25.89 -25.02 5.89
CA ALA A 14 25.14 -23.88 5.36
C ALA A 14 25.90 -22.55 5.53
N LEU A 15 26.56 -22.34 6.69
CA LEU A 15 27.44 -21.20 6.94
C LEU A 15 28.65 -21.21 6.01
N LYS A 16 29.30 -22.36 5.79
CA LYS A 16 30.40 -22.47 4.82
C LYS A 16 29.94 -22.32 3.37
N ALA A 17 28.71 -22.73 3.02
CA ALA A 17 28.13 -22.49 1.70
C ALA A 17 27.73 -21.02 1.49
N ALA A 18 27.28 -20.33 2.55
CA ALA A 18 26.98 -18.90 2.54
C ALA A 18 28.24 -18.04 2.52
N GLU A 19 29.28 -18.40 3.28
CA GLU A 19 30.61 -17.77 3.22
C GLU A 19 31.35 -18.06 1.92
N ALA A 20 31.17 -19.26 1.33
CA ALA A 20 31.67 -19.56 -0.01
C ALA A 20 30.91 -18.78 -1.09
N LYS A 21 29.59 -18.55 -0.92
CA LYS A 21 28.80 -17.67 -1.80
C LYS A 21 29.16 -16.20 -1.66
N SER A 22 29.45 -15.70 -0.45
CA SER A 22 29.84 -14.31 -0.23
C SER A 22 31.31 -14.03 -0.61
N LYS A 23 32.20 -15.01 -0.46
CA LYS A 23 33.57 -14.92 -0.99
C LYS A 23 33.64 -15.14 -2.50
N ALA A 24 32.70 -15.87 -3.10
CA ALA A 24 32.56 -15.97 -4.56
C ALA A 24 31.94 -14.71 -5.19
N SER A 25 31.09 -13.96 -4.47
CA SER A 25 30.48 -12.72 -5.00
C SER A 25 31.40 -11.50 -4.93
N ALA A 26 32.37 -11.50 -4.01
CA ALA A 26 33.35 -10.40 -3.89
C ALA A 26 34.45 -10.44 -4.98
N GLY A 27 34.51 -11.50 -5.81
CA GLY A 27 35.44 -11.65 -6.91
C GLY A 27 34.75 -11.95 -8.23
N GLN A 28 34.46 -10.90 -9.02
CA GLN A 28 34.21 -10.97 -10.47
C GLN A 28 33.06 -11.85 -10.98
N ASN A 29 31.80 -11.58 -10.60
CA ASN A 29 30.72 -11.90 -11.54
C ASN A 29 30.61 -10.73 -12.53
N GLN A 30 31.22 -10.88 -13.71
CA GLN A 30 31.24 -9.84 -14.76
C GLN A 30 29.86 -9.62 -15.41
N GLN A 31 28.82 -10.38 -15.02
CA GLN A 31 27.52 -10.38 -15.67
C GLN A 31 26.35 -10.20 -14.70
N VAL A 32 25.33 -9.46 -15.16
CA VAL A 32 23.98 -9.33 -14.58
C VAL A 32 22.98 -9.74 -15.65
N TYR A 33 21.95 -10.48 -15.28
CA TYR A 33 20.91 -10.93 -16.21
C TYR A 33 19.72 -9.97 -16.15
N LEU A 34 19.33 -9.42 -17.29
CA LEU A 34 18.17 -8.56 -17.47
C LEU A 34 17.07 -9.33 -18.16
N MET A 35 15.86 -9.33 -17.61
CA MET A 35 14.69 -9.95 -18.22
C MET A 35 13.69 -8.87 -18.63
N SER A 36 13.35 -8.78 -19.91
CA SER A 36 12.22 -7.97 -20.40
C SER A 36 10.99 -8.84 -20.53
N SER A 37 9.85 -8.38 -20.03
CA SER A 37 8.61 -9.15 -20.01
C SER A 37 7.39 -8.23 -19.98
N PHE A 38 6.23 -8.73 -20.40
CA PHE A 38 4.96 -8.20 -19.90
C PHE A 38 4.53 -8.98 -18.64
N THR A 39 3.57 -8.48 -17.86
CA THR A 39 3.13 -9.15 -16.62
C THR A 39 1.87 -9.97 -16.85
N ALA A 40 1.61 -10.97 -16.01
CA ALA A 40 0.37 -11.76 -16.10
C ALA A 40 -0.90 -10.89 -16.02
N GLY A 41 -0.85 -9.75 -15.31
CA GLY A 41 -1.95 -8.80 -15.19
C GLY A 41 -2.06 -7.75 -16.30
N SER A 42 -1.00 -7.55 -17.12
CA SER A 42 -0.95 -6.50 -18.15
C SER A 42 -0.23 -6.99 -19.41
N GLN A 43 -0.94 -7.01 -20.55
CA GLN A 43 -0.38 -7.34 -21.87
C GLN A 43 -0.07 -6.10 -22.72
N ASN A 44 -0.01 -4.92 -22.12
CA ASN A 44 0.25 -3.66 -22.82
C ASN A 44 1.39 -2.86 -22.21
N SER A 45 2.05 -3.38 -21.17
CA SER A 45 3.12 -2.70 -20.46
C SER A 45 4.38 -3.55 -20.35
N LEU A 46 5.54 -2.90 -20.43
CA LEU A 46 6.85 -3.51 -20.28
C LEU A 46 7.30 -3.44 -18.82
N SER A 47 7.76 -4.58 -18.31
CA SER A 47 8.49 -4.71 -17.06
C SER A 47 9.89 -5.26 -17.32
N VAL A 48 10.83 -4.82 -16.50
CA VAL A 48 12.23 -5.27 -16.51
C VAL A 48 12.57 -5.84 -15.14
N PHE A 49 13.21 -6.99 -15.14
CA PHE A 49 13.71 -7.67 -13.95
C PHE A 49 15.22 -7.84 -14.06
N SER A 50 15.89 -7.97 -12.92
CA SER A 50 17.33 -8.18 -12.85
C SER A 50 17.66 -9.37 -11.96
N SER A 51 18.75 -10.06 -12.27
CA SER A 51 19.26 -11.17 -11.48
C SER A 51 20.79 -11.23 -11.51
N PRO A 52 21.47 -11.43 -10.38
CA PRO A 52 22.91 -11.64 -10.35
C PRO A 52 23.32 -13.05 -10.78
N ASP A 53 22.44 -14.05 -10.69
CA ASP A 53 22.73 -15.47 -10.99
C ASP A 53 21.95 -16.04 -12.18
N GLY A 54 21.02 -15.24 -12.72
CA GLY A 54 20.12 -15.61 -13.80
C GLY A 54 19.15 -16.73 -13.41
N ALA A 55 18.93 -17.01 -12.14
CA ALA A 55 18.02 -18.06 -11.66
C ALA A 55 16.88 -17.47 -10.83
N SER A 56 17.18 -16.51 -9.97
CA SER A 56 16.20 -15.77 -9.17
C SER A 56 16.23 -14.30 -9.53
N PHE A 57 15.09 -13.75 -9.96
CA PHE A 57 14.98 -12.38 -10.42
C PHE A 57 14.25 -11.51 -9.39
N ALA A 58 14.61 -10.23 -9.37
CA ALA A 58 13.91 -9.18 -8.64
C ALA A 58 13.45 -8.07 -9.60
N THR A 59 12.37 -7.39 -9.26
CA THR A 59 11.82 -6.27 -10.04
C THR A 59 12.82 -5.13 -10.11
N LEU A 60 13.25 -4.77 -11.33
CA LEU A 60 14.08 -3.61 -11.61
C LEU A 60 13.24 -2.38 -11.96
N ALA A 61 12.20 -2.58 -12.76
CA ALA A 61 11.20 -1.58 -13.13
C ALA A 61 9.92 -2.28 -13.58
N SER A 62 8.79 -2.05 -12.90
CA SER A 62 7.51 -2.64 -13.29
C SER A 62 6.64 -1.65 -14.06
N GLU A 63 6.08 -2.10 -15.19
CA GLU A 63 5.09 -1.37 -16.01
C GLU A 63 5.56 0.04 -16.43
N THR A 64 6.85 0.14 -16.73
CA THR A 64 7.55 1.41 -16.93
C THR A 64 7.36 2.01 -18.33
N TYR A 65 6.71 1.27 -19.23
CA TYR A 65 6.32 1.72 -20.56
C TYR A 65 5.01 1.03 -20.97
N THR A 66 4.05 1.81 -21.48
CA THR A 66 2.78 1.29 -22.01
C THR A 66 2.70 1.56 -23.51
N ALA A 67 2.46 0.51 -24.30
CA ALA A 67 2.43 0.61 -25.75
C ALA A 67 1.19 1.41 -26.26
N PRO A 68 1.34 2.28 -27.26
CA PRO A 68 0.25 3.08 -27.83
C PRO A 68 -0.91 2.23 -28.40
N GLN A 69 -0.60 1.11 -29.07
CA GLN A 69 -1.60 0.21 -29.69
C GLN A 69 -2.24 -0.78 -28.71
N ARG A 70 -2.02 -0.60 -27.40
CA ARG A 70 -2.58 -1.43 -26.30
C ARG A 70 -2.19 -2.92 -26.36
N LEU A 71 -1.11 -3.27 -27.06
CA LEU A 71 -0.46 -4.58 -26.96
C LEU A 71 1.07 -4.42 -26.90
N LEU A 72 1.69 -5.14 -25.98
CA LEU A 72 3.13 -5.30 -25.81
C LEU A 72 3.36 -6.74 -25.38
N ARG A 73 3.51 -7.64 -26.35
CA ARG A 73 3.82 -9.05 -26.11
C ARG A 73 5.19 -9.41 -26.64
N ASP A 74 5.77 -10.49 -26.12
CA ASP A 74 7.05 -11.03 -26.56
C ASP A 74 8.19 -9.97 -26.59
N PRO A 75 8.38 -9.17 -25.52
CA PRO A 75 9.42 -8.15 -25.52
C PRO A 75 10.82 -8.79 -25.53
N SER A 76 11.57 -8.50 -26.59
CA SER A 76 12.96 -8.91 -26.75
C SER A 76 13.90 -7.74 -26.51
N ILE A 77 14.77 -7.84 -25.50
CA ILE A 77 15.74 -6.79 -25.13
C ILE A 77 17.13 -7.07 -25.66
N VAL A 78 17.80 -6.03 -26.15
CA VAL A 78 19.23 -6.07 -26.50
C VAL A 78 19.89 -4.76 -26.13
N ARG A 79 21.19 -4.81 -25.80
CA ARG A 79 22.03 -3.62 -25.74
C ARG A 79 22.73 -3.35 -27.07
N HIS A 80 22.57 -2.14 -27.56
CA HIS A 80 23.19 -1.66 -28.79
C HIS A 80 24.49 -0.90 -28.49
N THR A 81 25.36 -0.77 -29.50
CA THR A 81 26.69 -0.16 -29.37
C THR A 81 26.65 1.35 -29.15
N ASP A 82 25.50 2.01 -29.36
CA ASP A 82 25.27 3.43 -29.03
C ASP A 82 24.94 3.67 -27.55
N GLY A 83 24.91 2.61 -26.74
CA GLY A 83 24.61 2.65 -25.31
C GLY A 83 23.12 2.71 -24.97
N TYR A 84 22.21 2.49 -25.92
CA TYR A 84 20.79 2.25 -25.63
C TYR A 84 20.50 0.75 -25.49
N TYR A 85 19.52 0.48 -24.64
CA TYR A 85 18.75 -0.76 -24.64
C TYR A 85 17.59 -0.60 -25.60
N TYR A 86 17.40 -1.56 -26.48
CA TYR A 86 16.28 -1.61 -27.41
C TYR A 86 15.39 -2.79 -27.07
N VAL A 87 14.09 -2.58 -27.07
CA VAL A 87 13.08 -3.62 -26.97
C VAL A 87 12.24 -3.64 -28.23
N VAL A 88 12.18 -4.81 -28.89
CA VAL A 88 11.18 -5.10 -29.92
C VAL A 88 10.06 -5.91 -29.30
N TYR A 89 8.82 -5.73 -29.79
CA TYR A 89 7.66 -6.42 -29.21
C TYR A 89 6.53 -6.55 -30.23
N THR A 90 5.68 -7.55 -30.04
CA THR A 90 4.42 -7.73 -30.75
C THR A 90 3.46 -6.59 -30.37
N SER A 91 3.10 -5.72 -31.33
CA SER A 91 2.31 -4.48 -31.11
C SER A 91 0.83 -4.60 -31.43
N GLY A 92 0.37 -5.72 -32.00
CA GLY A 92 -1.05 -6.00 -32.29
C GLY A 92 -1.30 -7.50 -32.43
N GLN A 93 -2.57 -7.94 -32.31
CA GLN A 93 -2.94 -9.34 -32.57
C GLN A 93 -2.91 -9.63 -34.08
N ASP A 94 -3.52 -8.74 -34.87
CA ASP A 94 -3.47 -8.72 -36.32
C ASP A 94 -2.80 -7.42 -36.77
N GLY A 95 -2.04 -7.49 -37.86
CA GLY A 95 -1.21 -6.41 -38.36
C GLY A 95 0.10 -6.92 -38.98
N ALA A 96 0.70 -6.10 -39.84
CA ALA A 96 1.96 -6.40 -40.51
C ALA A 96 3.11 -5.57 -39.93
N ALA A 97 3.17 -5.37 -38.62
CA ALA A 97 4.23 -4.59 -37.98
C ALA A 97 4.55 -5.10 -36.57
N PHE A 98 5.75 -4.76 -36.08
CA PHE A 98 6.13 -4.92 -34.67
C PHE A 98 6.59 -3.58 -34.08
N GLY A 99 6.45 -3.43 -32.77
CA GLY A 99 6.81 -2.23 -32.04
C GLY A 99 8.27 -2.19 -31.60
N ILE A 100 8.79 -0.98 -31.41
CA ILE A 100 10.16 -0.74 -30.96
C ILE A 100 10.14 0.37 -29.92
N THR A 101 10.89 0.18 -28.85
CA THR A 101 11.13 1.20 -27.82
C THR A 101 12.58 1.12 -27.35
N ARG A 102 13.12 2.22 -26.82
CA ARG A 102 14.51 2.26 -26.34
C ARG A 102 14.66 2.97 -25.01
N SER A 103 15.69 2.63 -24.24
CA SER A 103 16.03 3.28 -22.97
C SER A 103 17.53 3.33 -22.75
N ARG A 104 18.05 4.37 -22.08
CA ARG A 104 19.44 4.38 -21.59
C ARG A 104 19.57 3.88 -20.15
N ASP A 105 18.48 3.83 -19.41
CA ASP A 105 18.47 3.61 -17.96
C ASP A 105 17.53 2.48 -17.51
N LEU A 106 17.00 1.71 -18.47
CA LEU A 106 16.07 0.59 -18.29
C LEU A 106 14.71 0.96 -17.65
N LYS A 107 14.49 2.24 -17.35
CA LYS A 107 13.28 2.76 -16.69
C LYS A 107 12.51 3.70 -17.60
N ASN A 108 13.17 4.69 -18.18
CA ASN A 108 12.56 5.67 -19.06
C ASN A 108 12.67 5.19 -20.50
N TRP A 109 11.53 4.83 -21.10
CA TRP A 109 11.47 4.26 -22.44
C TRP A 109 10.88 5.25 -23.44
N GLU A 110 11.60 5.44 -24.55
CA GLU A 110 11.23 6.30 -25.66
C GLU A 110 10.58 5.45 -26.77
N PRO A 111 9.31 5.70 -27.14
CA PRO A 111 8.68 5.00 -28.25
C PRO A 111 9.40 5.32 -29.56
N MET A 112 9.55 4.33 -30.43
CA MET A 112 10.08 4.48 -31.78
C MET A 112 9.00 4.15 -32.83
N ARG A 113 9.30 4.44 -34.10
CA ARG A 113 8.42 4.09 -35.22
C ARG A 113 8.30 2.58 -35.32
N GLU A 114 7.06 2.07 -35.44
CA GLU A 114 6.85 0.63 -35.66
C GLU A 114 7.49 0.17 -36.98
N ALA A 115 8.01 -1.06 -36.97
CA ALA A 115 8.64 -1.69 -38.11
C ALA A 115 7.60 -2.41 -38.96
N GLY A 116 7.19 -1.79 -40.07
CA GLY A 116 6.31 -2.40 -41.06
C GLY A 116 7.00 -3.52 -41.84
N ILE A 117 6.33 -4.66 -41.96
CA ILE A 117 6.77 -5.86 -42.68
C ILE A 117 6.31 -5.78 -44.15
N ALA A 118 7.27 -5.59 -45.05
CA ALA A 118 7.02 -5.53 -46.49
C ALA A 118 6.96 -6.93 -47.13
N LEU A 119 5.97 -7.74 -46.74
CA LEU A 119 5.70 -9.07 -47.33
C LEU A 119 4.20 -9.21 -47.70
N PRO A 120 3.85 -9.35 -48.99
CA PRO A 120 2.45 -9.44 -49.41
C PRO A 120 1.67 -10.58 -48.75
N GLY A 121 0.49 -10.24 -48.23
CA GLY A 121 -0.45 -11.17 -47.60
C GLY A 121 -0.16 -11.50 -46.14
N VAL A 122 0.89 -10.93 -45.52
CA VAL A 122 1.09 -11.04 -44.07
C VAL A 122 0.00 -10.28 -43.34
N SER A 123 -0.64 -10.94 -42.37
CA SER A 123 -1.73 -10.41 -41.57
C SER A 123 -1.47 -10.50 -40.07
N SER A 124 -0.40 -11.18 -39.63
CA SER A 124 0.05 -11.17 -38.23
C SER A 124 1.58 -11.31 -38.13
N VAL A 125 2.16 -10.54 -37.20
CA VAL A 125 3.58 -10.55 -36.82
C VAL A 125 3.64 -10.84 -35.33
N SER A 126 4.44 -11.82 -34.91
CA SER A 126 4.56 -12.20 -33.51
C SER A 126 5.98 -12.64 -33.15
N ALA A 127 6.29 -12.65 -31.85
CA ALA A 127 7.56 -13.05 -31.27
C ALA A 127 8.79 -12.47 -32.00
N PRO A 128 8.90 -11.13 -32.11
CA PRO A 128 10.11 -10.51 -32.62
C PRO A 128 11.25 -10.74 -31.63
N GLU A 129 12.35 -11.32 -32.09
CA GLU A 129 13.51 -11.66 -31.26
C GLU A 129 14.81 -11.11 -31.81
N TRP A 130 15.60 -10.44 -30.98
CA TRP A 130 16.91 -9.93 -31.37
C TRP A 130 17.88 -11.08 -31.66
N VAL A 131 18.58 -10.97 -32.80
CA VAL A 131 19.65 -11.88 -33.21
C VAL A 131 20.92 -11.06 -33.40
N ARG A 132 21.97 -11.41 -32.65
CA ARG A 132 23.31 -10.88 -32.87
C ARG A 132 24.08 -11.82 -33.80
N ASP A 133 24.40 -11.32 -34.99
CA ASP A 133 25.16 -12.09 -35.98
C ASP A 133 26.66 -12.16 -35.62
N LYS A 134 27.43 -13.02 -36.31
CA LYS A 134 28.86 -13.25 -36.09
C LYS A 134 29.71 -12.01 -36.30
N ASP A 135 29.26 -11.07 -37.12
CA ASP A 135 29.89 -9.76 -37.33
C ASP A 135 29.48 -8.72 -36.26
N GLY A 136 28.61 -9.09 -35.32
CA GLY A 136 28.08 -8.24 -34.27
C GLY A 136 26.84 -7.43 -34.67
N SER A 137 26.43 -7.46 -35.94
CA SER A 137 25.23 -6.75 -36.41
C SER A 137 23.95 -7.30 -35.76
N LEU A 138 23.02 -6.41 -35.48
CA LEU A 138 21.72 -6.76 -34.92
C LEU A 138 20.70 -6.98 -36.03
N LYS A 139 19.95 -8.07 -35.92
CA LYS A 139 18.84 -8.45 -36.78
C LYS A 139 17.65 -8.86 -35.91
N VAL A 140 16.46 -8.98 -36.49
CA VAL A 140 15.28 -9.46 -35.74
C VAL A 140 14.71 -10.68 -36.44
N ALA A 141 14.59 -11.79 -35.71
CA ALA A 141 13.80 -12.94 -36.12
C ALA A 141 12.33 -12.66 -35.80
N VAL A 142 11.43 -12.84 -36.76
CA VAL A 142 9.99 -12.58 -36.59
C VAL A 142 9.19 -13.78 -37.08
N SER A 143 8.12 -14.12 -36.35
CA SER A 143 7.15 -15.12 -36.77
C SER A 143 6.08 -14.43 -37.60
N LEU A 144 5.94 -14.81 -38.88
CA LEU A 144 4.96 -14.22 -39.80
C LEU A 144 3.86 -15.22 -40.17
N SER A 145 2.60 -14.78 -40.14
CA SER A 145 1.43 -15.54 -40.59
C SER A 145 0.66 -14.75 -41.65
N LYS A 146 0.13 -15.47 -42.65
CA LYS A 146 -0.79 -14.93 -43.67
C LYS A 146 -2.26 -15.12 -43.31
N ASP A 147 -2.54 -15.98 -42.33
CA ASP A 147 -3.89 -16.39 -41.93
C ASP A 147 -4.27 -15.84 -40.53
N GLY A 148 -3.71 -14.67 -40.17
CA GLY A 148 -3.94 -13.98 -38.89
C GLY A 148 -3.22 -14.63 -37.70
N ALA A 149 -3.53 -14.13 -36.50
CA ALA A 149 -2.87 -14.52 -35.24
C ALA A 149 -2.99 -16.01 -34.86
N LYS A 150 -3.94 -16.74 -35.47
CA LYS A 150 -4.17 -18.18 -35.24
C LYS A 150 -3.67 -19.06 -36.39
N GLY A 151 -3.12 -18.44 -37.43
CA GLY A 151 -2.60 -19.14 -38.60
C GLY A 151 -1.28 -19.85 -38.34
N ALA A 152 -0.80 -20.60 -39.34
CA ALA A 152 0.51 -21.21 -39.29
C ALA A 152 1.59 -20.13 -39.47
N PHE A 153 2.46 -19.99 -38.48
CA PHE A 153 3.60 -19.08 -38.55
C PHE A 153 4.80 -19.73 -39.25
N SER A 154 5.68 -18.90 -39.81
CA SER A 154 7.03 -19.29 -40.21
C SER A 154 7.99 -18.19 -39.81
N THR A 155 9.23 -18.58 -39.50
CA THR A 155 10.26 -17.64 -39.04
C THR A 155 10.98 -16.96 -40.20
N TYR A 156 11.10 -15.63 -40.12
CA TYR A 156 11.84 -14.78 -41.05
C TYR A 156 12.86 -13.94 -40.30
N ILE A 157 13.89 -13.47 -40.99
CA ILE A 157 14.82 -12.45 -40.49
C ILE A 157 14.56 -11.12 -41.21
N VAL A 158 14.58 -10.04 -40.44
CA VAL A 158 14.58 -8.66 -40.94
C VAL A 158 15.78 -7.90 -40.39
N GLU A 159 16.34 -7.01 -41.20
CA GLU A 159 17.56 -6.26 -40.89
C GLU A 159 17.22 -4.76 -40.78
N PRO A 160 17.53 -4.08 -39.67
CA PRO A 160 17.37 -2.64 -39.55
C PRO A 160 18.47 -1.89 -40.29
N ASN A 161 18.17 -0.66 -40.73
CA ASN A 161 19.19 0.33 -41.04
C ASN A 161 19.79 0.93 -39.74
N ALA A 162 20.85 1.73 -39.86
CA ALA A 162 21.63 2.19 -38.71
C ALA A 162 20.84 2.99 -37.64
N ASP A 163 19.77 3.67 -38.02
CA ASP A 163 18.92 4.46 -37.11
C ASP A 163 17.58 3.78 -36.77
N PHE A 164 17.39 2.52 -37.20
CA PHE A 164 16.17 1.73 -37.02
C PHE A 164 14.91 2.35 -37.64
N SER A 165 15.04 3.29 -38.58
CA SER A 165 13.92 3.92 -39.28
C SER A 165 13.41 3.13 -40.49
N GLN A 166 14.22 2.21 -41.03
CA GLN A 166 13.91 1.36 -42.17
C GLN A 166 14.35 -0.09 -41.92
N TRP A 167 13.62 -1.02 -42.53
CA TRP A 167 13.80 -2.46 -42.35
C TRP A 167 13.86 -3.16 -43.70
N SER A 168 14.72 -4.18 -43.81
CA SER A 168 14.85 -4.98 -45.02
C SER A 168 13.56 -5.74 -45.33
N ALA A 169 13.42 -6.18 -46.58
CA ALA A 169 12.41 -7.20 -46.89
C ALA A 169 12.67 -8.47 -46.04
N PRO A 170 11.62 -9.13 -45.49
CA PRO A 170 11.78 -10.34 -44.70
C PRO A 170 12.39 -11.48 -45.53
N LYS A 171 13.44 -12.11 -45.00
CA LYS A 171 14.07 -13.28 -45.61
C LYS A 171 13.69 -14.54 -44.81
N PRO A 172 13.13 -15.58 -45.42
CA PRO A 172 12.73 -16.79 -44.69
C PRO A 172 13.95 -17.52 -44.13
N LEU A 173 13.84 -18.03 -42.90
CA LEU A 173 14.80 -19.00 -42.37
C LEU A 173 14.49 -20.37 -42.98
N GLN A 174 15.19 -20.71 -44.08
CA GLN A 174 14.88 -21.90 -44.87
C GLN A 174 15.06 -23.16 -44.04
N GLY A 175 14.00 -23.96 -43.83
CA GLY A 175 14.03 -25.18 -42.99
C GLY A 175 13.25 -25.04 -41.67
N LEU A 176 12.77 -23.85 -41.33
CA LEU A 176 11.96 -23.57 -40.13
C LEU A 176 10.50 -23.20 -40.46
N GLN A 177 9.93 -23.75 -41.55
CA GLN A 177 8.51 -23.61 -41.83
C GLN A 177 7.67 -24.37 -40.79
N GLY A 178 6.63 -23.73 -40.24
CA GLY A 178 5.78 -24.31 -39.18
C GLY A 178 6.35 -24.17 -37.76
N TYR A 179 7.42 -23.40 -37.59
CA TYR A 179 7.98 -23.03 -36.28
C TYR A 179 7.68 -21.56 -35.97
N ALA A 180 7.57 -21.25 -34.68
CA ALA A 180 7.39 -19.91 -34.11
C ALA A 180 8.31 -19.74 -32.90
N ASP A 181 8.27 -18.57 -32.24
CA ASP A 181 9.06 -18.26 -31.04
C ASP A 181 10.52 -18.69 -31.17
N THR A 182 11.16 -18.31 -32.28
CA THR A 182 12.48 -18.82 -32.64
C THR A 182 13.58 -17.95 -32.08
N PHE A 183 14.36 -18.48 -31.15
CA PHE A 183 15.53 -17.82 -30.58
C PHE A 183 16.81 -18.31 -31.24
N VAL A 184 17.54 -17.41 -31.90
CA VAL A 184 18.74 -17.75 -32.68
C VAL A 184 20.01 -17.23 -32.00
N VAL A 185 21.01 -18.09 -31.87
CA VAL A 185 22.34 -17.72 -31.37
C VAL A 185 23.43 -18.16 -32.33
N ALA A 186 24.49 -17.34 -32.44
CA ALA A 186 25.70 -17.75 -33.14
C ALA A 186 26.45 -18.81 -32.29
N SER A 187 26.87 -19.90 -32.94
CA SER A 187 27.67 -20.97 -32.32
C SER A 187 29.03 -21.09 -33.00
N GLY A 188 29.97 -21.82 -32.38
CA GLY A 188 31.30 -22.05 -32.93
C GLY A 188 31.28 -22.72 -34.32
N GLU A 189 30.24 -23.49 -34.63
CA GLU A 189 30.09 -24.26 -35.87
C GLU A 189 29.12 -23.62 -36.88
N GLY A 190 28.48 -22.49 -36.55
CA GLY A 190 27.38 -21.96 -37.36
C GLY A 190 26.41 -21.12 -36.53
N TYR A 191 25.14 -21.49 -36.59
CA TYR A 191 24.06 -20.94 -35.79
C TYR A 191 23.25 -22.10 -35.19
N ALA A 192 22.69 -21.86 -34.01
CA ALA A 192 21.71 -22.73 -33.37
C ALA A 192 20.41 -21.94 -33.15
N ALA A 193 19.28 -22.60 -33.33
CA ALA A 193 17.96 -22.04 -33.10
C ALA A 193 17.14 -22.97 -32.21
N PHE A 194 16.54 -22.40 -31.16
CA PHE A 194 15.53 -23.07 -30.35
C PHE A 194 14.19 -22.51 -30.78
N ALA A 195 13.37 -23.37 -31.39
CA ALA A 195 12.14 -22.95 -32.04
C ALA A 195 10.97 -23.81 -31.57
N ARG A 196 9.82 -23.17 -31.33
CA ARG A 196 8.59 -23.88 -30.96
C ARG A 196 7.95 -24.47 -32.19
N ASN A 197 7.84 -25.80 -32.23
CA ASN A 197 7.09 -26.51 -33.26
C ASN A 197 5.59 -26.29 -33.02
N GLN A 198 4.88 -25.67 -33.96
CA GLN A 198 3.48 -25.29 -33.75
C GLN A 198 2.51 -26.48 -33.69
N GLN A 199 2.89 -27.62 -34.27
CA GLN A 199 2.06 -28.82 -34.28
C GLN A 199 2.22 -29.63 -32.99
N SER A 200 3.47 -29.83 -32.57
CA SER A 200 3.77 -30.69 -31.42
C SER A 200 3.84 -29.92 -30.09
N GLY A 201 4.07 -28.61 -30.14
CA GLY A 201 4.23 -27.74 -28.97
C GLY A 201 5.54 -27.93 -28.21
N PHE A 202 6.52 -28.64 -28.78
CA PHE A 202 7.87 -28.79 -28.22
C PHE A 202 8.80 -27.68 -28.70
N ILE A 203 9.80 -27.37 -27.87
CA ILE A 203 10.97 -26.56 -28.27
C ILE A 203 12.00 -27.50 -28.87
N GLU A 204 12.32 -27.30 -30.15
CA GLU A 204 13.21 -28.17 -30.93
C GLU A 204 14.49 -27.41 -31.30
N LEU A 205 15.62 -28.14 -31.40
CA LEU A 205 16.92 -27.58 -31.77
C LEU A 205 17.17 -27.73 -33.27
N ALA A 206 17.46 -26.62 -33.93
CA ALA A 206 17.92 -26.58 -35.31
C ALA A 206 19.30 -25.93 -35.44
N THR A 207 20.08 -26.34 -36.43
CA THR A 207 21.40 -25.78 -36.71
C THR A 207 21.55 -25.41 -38.19
N ALA A 208 22.38 -24.42 -38.48
CA ALA A 208 22.68 -23.99 -39.85
C ALA A 208 24.11 -23.43 -39.95
N GLY A 209 24.75 -23.60 -41.12
CA GLY A 209 26.04 -22.97 -41.41
C GLY A 209 25.95 -21.46 -41.67
N SER A 210 24.78 -20.98 -42.13
CA SER A 210 24.48 -19.57 -42.38
C SER A 210 23.15 -19.18 -41.75
N LEU A 211 22.97 -17.90 -41.39
CA LEU A 211 21.76 -17.43 -40.72
C LEU A 211 20.51 -17.67 -41.58
N ALA A 212 20.58 -17.49 -42.91
CA ALA A 212 19.45 -17.73 -43.82
C ALA A 212 19.10 -19.22 -44.01
N GLY A 213 19.96 -20.13 -43.54
CA GLY A 213 19.82 -21.57 -43.70
C GLY A 213 20.74 -22.18 -44.78
N PRO A 214 20.44 -23.41 -45.24
CA PRO A 214 19.33 -24.25 -44.78
C PRO A 214 19.51 -24.69 -43.31
N TRP A 215 18.42 -24.63 -42.55
CA TRP A 215 18.33 -25.08 -41.17
C TRP A 215 17.95 -26.55 -41.10
N ALA A 216 18.73 -27.34 -40.36
CA ALA A 216 18.45 -28.74 -40.08
C ALA A 216 17.94 -28.89 -38.64
N VAL A 217 16.69 -29.34 -38.47
CA VAL A 217 16.12 -29.67 -37.15
C VAL A 217 16.65 -31.03 -36.71
N GLN A 218 17.57 -31.03 -35.74
CA GLN A 218 18.32 -32.21 -35.32
C GLN A 218 17.64 -32.94 -34.17
N ASN A 219 17.18 -32.20 -33.15
CA ASN A 219 16.57 -32.79 -31.95
C ASN A 219 15.09 -32.39 -31.87
N LYS A 220 14.21 -33.39 -32.02
CA LYS A 220 12.74 -33.24 -32.09
C LYS A 220 12.04 -33.85 -30.89
N GLY A 221 10.80 -33.44 -30.63
CA GLY A 221 10.00 -33.95 -29.51
C GLY A 221 10.55 -33.53 -28.15
N ASP A 222 10.36 -34.35 -27.12
CA ASP A 222 10.81 -34.06 -25.74
C ASP A 222 12.27 -34.45 -25.48
N TRP A 223 13.17 -34.13 -26.41
CA TRP A 223 14.57 -34.56 -26.39
C TRP A 223 15.36 -34.07 -25.16
N ALA A 224 14.94 -32.95 -24.56
CA ALA A 224 15.55 -32.34 -23.37
C ALA A 224 14.72 -32.56 -22.07
N GLY A 225 13.60 -33.28 -22.13
CA GLY A 225 12.77 -33.58 -20.97
C GLY A 225 12.00 -32.39 -20.37
N TRP A 226 11.71 -31.36 -21.17
CA TRP A 226 10.97 -30.18 -20.73
C TRP A 226 9.45 -30.36 -20.81
N GLY A 227 8.99 -31.24 -21.69
CA GLY A 227 7.60 -31.49 -22.04
C GLY A 227 7.05 -30.52 -23.11
N ALA A 228 5.86 -30.82 -23.62
CA ALA A 228 5.15 -29.95 -24.57
C ALA A 228 4.58 -28.69 -23.89
N GLY A 229 4.09 -27.74 -24.69
CA GLY A 229 3.43 -26.51 -24.20
C GLY A 229 4.39 -25.47 -23.62
N LYS A 230 5.67 -25.56 -23.98
CA LYS A 230 6.67 -24.54 -23.64
C LYS A 230 6.72 -23.48 -24.73
N GLU A 231 6.92 -22.24 -24.32
CA GLU A 231 6.81 -21.06 -25.18
C GLU A 231 7.92 -20.05 -24.85
N ALA A 232 8.18 -19.14 -25.81
CA ALA A 232 9.16 -18.06 -25.68
C ALA A 232 10.53 -18.53 -25.14
N PRO A 233 11.25 -19.42 -25.86
CA PRO A 233 12.61 -19.79 -25.47
C PRO A 233 13.51 -18.55 -25.51
N ALA A 234 14.33 -18.36 -24.48
CA ALA A 234 15.38 -17.34 -24.45
C ALA A 234 16.70 -17.97 -24.00
N LEU A 235 17.80 -17.70 -24.70
CA LEU A 235 19.10 -18.29 -24.39
C LEU A 235 20.12 -17.24 -23.97
N VAL A 236 20.88 -17.57 -22.92
CA VAL A 236 22.05 -16.80 -22.48
C VAL A 236 23.26 -17.69 -22.31
N LYS A 237 24.43 -17.12 -22.58
CA LYS A 237 25.70 -17.79 -22.33
C LYS A 237 26.10 -17.59 -20.87
N LEU A 238 26.44 -18.67 -20.19
CA LEU A 238 26.91 -18.66 -18.80
C LEU A 238 28.41 -18.31 -18.74
N PRO A 239 28.92 -17.74 -17.62
CA PRO A 239 30.34 -17.41 -17.46
C PRO A 239 31.30 -18.58 -17.70
N GLY A 240 30.87 -19.82 -17.40
CA GLY A 240 31.65 -21.05 -17.62
C GLY A 240 31.70 -21.53 -19.08
N GLY A 241 31.08 -20.81 -20.02
CA GLY A 241 31.03 -21.17 -21.44
C GLY A 241 29.84 -22.04 -21.86
N GLY A 242 29.11 -22.60 -20.90
CA GLY A 242 27.82 -23.28 -21.10
C GLY A 242 26.68 -22.31 -21.45
N TRP A 243 25.48 -22.86 -21.56
CA TRP A 243 24.26 -22.15 -21.94
C TRP A 243 23.15 -22.38 -20.93
N ARG A 244 22.34 -21.35 -20.72
CA ARG A 244 21.06 -21.47 -20.03
C ARG A 244 19.95 -21.10 -21.00
N ILE A 245 18.92 -21.93 -21.05
CA ILE A 245 17.66 -21.62 -21.72
C ILE A 245 16.60 -21.30 -20.67
N TYR A 246 15.77 -20.31 -20.96
CA TYR A 246 14.55 -19.98 -20.23
C TYR A 246 13.35 -20.24 -21.14
N PHE A 247 12.21 -20.60 -20.56
CA PHE A 247 10.97 -20.76 -21.30
C PHE A 247 9.76 -20.67 -20.38
N GLY A 248 8.65 -20.16 -20.91
CA GLY A 248 7.35 -20.16 -20.23
C GLY A 248 6.62 -21.49 -20.40
N ASP A 249 5.68 -21.77 -19.50
CA ASP A 249 4.72 -22.85 -19.61
C ASP A 249 3.32 -22.28 -19.86
N SER A 250 2.72 -22.66 -20.99
CA SER A 250 1.41 -22.13 -21.40
C SER A 250 0.28 -22.60 -20.48
N ALA A 251 0.42 -23.76 -19.82
CA ALA A 251 -0.61 -24.37 -18.99
C ALA A 251 -0.51 -23.92 -17.53
N SER A 252 0.67 -24.07 -16.90
CA SER A 252 0.85 -23.65 -15.50
C SER A 252 1.05 -22.15 -15.32
N LYS A 253 1.30 -21.45 -16.43
CA LYS A 253 1.67 -20.04 -16.47
C LYS A 253 2.99 -19.68 -15.77
N ARG A 254 3.81 -20.68 -15.42
CA ARG A 254 5.12 -20.54 -14.75
C ARG A 254 6.27 -20.43 -15.74
N SER A 255 7.40 -19.96 -15.24
CA SER A 255 8.63 -19.76 -16.00
C SER A 255 9.73 -20.69 -15.48
N TRP A 256 10.50 -21.26 -16.40
CA TRP A 256 11.49 -22.29 -16.11
C TRP A 256 12.84 -21.97 -16.77
N TYR A 257 13.91 -22.55 -16.24
CA TYR A 257 15.22 -22.56 -16.87
C TYR A 257 15.86 -23.95 -16.84
N SER A 258 16.82 -24.19 -17.74
CA SER A 258 17.62 -25.41 -17.83
C SER A 258 19.02 -25.07 -18.36
N ASP A 259 20.04 -25.81 -17.91
CA ASP A 259 21.45 -25.53 -18.23
C ASP A 259 22.07 -26.64 -19.09
N SER A 260 22.95 -26.25 -20.01
CA SER A 260 23.79 -27.14 -20.83
C SER A 260 25.25 -26.73 -20.69
N GLN A 261 26.15 -27.70 -20.51
CA GLN A 261 27.61 -27.46 -20.39
C GLN A 261 28.40 -28.06 -21.58
N ASP A 262 27.72 -28.70 -22.52
CA ASP A 262 28.28 -29.52 -23.60
C ASP A 262 27.75 -29.09 -24.97
N ASN A 263 27.58 -27.77 -25.15
CA ASN A 263 27.16 -27.16 -26.42
C ASN A 263 25.83 -27.73 -26.96
N PHE A 264 24.80 -27.73 -26.10
CA PHE A 264 23.42 -28.16 -26.37
C PHE A 264 23.19 -29.67 -26.48
N ALA A 265 24.21 -30.50 -26.27
CA ALA A 265 24.06 -31.95 -26.38
C ALA A 265 23.21 -32.54 -25.23
N SER A 266 23.33 -32.00 -24.02
CA SER A 266 22.50 -32.38 -22.87
C SER A 266 22.06 -31.17 -22.04
N TRP A 267 20.97 -31.38 -21.29
CA TRP A 267 20.31 -30.36 -20.48
C TRP A 267 20.01 -30.89 -19.07
N THR A 268 20.14 -30.02 -18.07
CA THR A 268 19.68 -30.34 -16.71
C THR A 268 18.16 -30.42 -16.66
N PRO A 269 17.57 -31.13 -15.68
CA PRO A 269 16.15 -30.99 -15.38
C PRO A 269 15.76 -29.52 -15.22
N LYS A 270 14.59 -29.14 -15.75
CA LYS A 270 14.09 -27.77 -15.64
C LYS A 270 13.90 -27.37 -14.18
N LYS A 271 14.25 -26.14 -13.85
CA LYS A 271 14.06 -25.51 -12.53
C LYS A 271 13.20 -24.27 -12.68
N GLU A 272 12.37 -23.99 -11.70
CA GLU A 272 11.51 -22.80 -11.72
C GLU A 272 12.34 -21.53 -11.54
N VAL A 273 11.97 -20.46 -12.26
CA VAL A 273 12.60 -19.15 -12.11
C VAL A 273 12.15 -18.52 -10.79
N GLY A 274 13.08 -18.24 -9.88
CA GLY A 274 12.77 -17.65 -8.58
C GLY A 274 12.32 -16.19 -8.70
N GLY A 275 11.47 -15.76 -7.77
CA GLY A 275 10.97 -14.39 -7.63
C GLY A 275 9.79 -14.08 -8.54
N VAL A 276 9.91 -14.34 -9.85
CA VAL A 276 8.99 -13.78 -10.87
C VAL A 276 8.25 -14.83 -11.70
N SER A 277 8.32 -16.12 -11.35
CA SER A 277 7.84 -17.24 -12.18
C SER A 277 6.42 -17.07 -12.75
N THR A 278 5.47 -16.65 -11.90
CA THR A 278 4.05 -16.47 -12.25
C THR A 278 3.73 -15.05 -12.69
N VAL A 279 4.68 -14.12 -12.58
CA VAL A 279 4.53 -12.70 -12.91
C VAL A 279 5.02 -12.42 -14.32
N ALA A 280 6.24 -12.85 -14.65
CA ALA A 280 6.84 -12.68 -15.96
C ALA A 280 6.20 -13.62 -16.98
N ARG A 281 5.81 -13.09 -18.13
CA ARG A 281 5.17 -13.77 -19.24
C ARG A 281 5.81 -13.35 -20.55
N HIS A 282 6.29 -14.33 -21.32
CA HIS A 282 7.02 -14.17 -22.58
C HIS A 282 8.16 -13.15 -22.46
N PHE A 283 9.38 -13.66 -22.39
CA PHE A 283 10.51 -12.82 -22.03
C PHE A 283 11.73 -13.14 -22.88
N THR A 284 12.61 -12.15 -22.96
CA THR A 284 14.01 -12.34 -23.31
C THR A 284 14.86 -12.10 -22.08
N VAL A 285 15.93 -12.87 -21.95
CA VAL A 285 16.98 -12.64 -20.95
C VAL A 285 18.25 -12.21 -21.67
N LEU A 286 18.81 -11.07 -21.26
CA LEU A 286 20.08 -10.52 -21.71
C LEU A 286 21.12 -10.69 -20.60
N ALA A 287 22.24 -11.36 -20.90
CA ALA A 287 23.42 -11.28 -20.05
C ALA A 287 24.14 -9.96 -20.33
N GLU A 288 24.08 -9.03 -19.39
CA GLU A 288 24.65 -7.69 -19.45
C GLU A 288 25.95 -7.62 -18.65
N ASP A 289 26.90 -6.79 -19.09
CA ASP A 289 28.10 -6.49 -18.32
C ASP A 289 27.75 -5.75 -17.01
N ALA A 290 28.34 -6.18 -15.90
CA ALA A 290 28.00 -5.63 -14.58
C ALA A 290 28.29 -4.12 -14.45
N GLN A 291 29.35 -3.60 -15.10
CA GLN A 291 29.67 -2.17 -15.05
C GLN A 291 28.68 -1.35 -15.85
N ALA A 292 28.28 -1.87 -17.02
CA ALA A 292 27.27 -1.27 -17.84
C ALA A 292 25.89 -1.24 -17.19
N TYR A 293 25.48 -2.36 -16.59
CA TYR A 293 24.28 -2.41 -15.77
C TYR A 293 24.32 -1.35 -14.67
N ALA A 294 25.40 -1.32 -13.88
CA ALA A 294 25.58 -0.34 -12.82
C ALA A 294 25.53 1.11 -13.33
N GLN A 295 26.07 1.38 -14.53
CA GLN A 295 26.01 2.69 -15.16
C GLN A 295 24.59 3.05 -15.63
N ALA A 296 23.85 2.09 -16.19
CA ALA A 296 22.47 2.28 -16.65
C ALA A 296 21.50 2.50 -15.48
N THR A 297 21.67 1.75 -14.39
CA THR A 297 20.79 1.82 -13.22
C THR A 297 21.27 2.81 -12.16
N LYS A 298 22.35 3.56 -12.43
CA LYS A 298 22.88 4.55 -11.50
C LYS A 298 21.81 5.62 -11.23
N PRO A 299 21.55 5.96 -9.95
CA PRO A 299 20.72 7.09 -9.59
C PRO A 299 21.15 8.38 -10.31
N LYS A 300 20.19 9.15 -10.82
CA LYS A 300 20.44 10.42 -11.51
C LYS A 300 20.53 11.61 -10.56
N GLY A 301 19.95 11.51 -9.35
CA GLY A 301 20.02 12.55 -8.34
C GLY A 301 21.36 12.58 -7.63
N GLN A 302 21.60 13.65 -6.87
CA GLN A 302 22.79 13.75 -6.03
C GLN A 302 22.57 13.01 -4.71
N PRO A 303 23.50 12.13 -4.30
CA PRO A 303 23.53 11.58 -2.94
C PRO A 303 23.44 12.67 -1.88
N LYS A 304 22.48 12.54 -0.96
CA LYS A 304 22.31 13.44 0.18
C LYS A 304 22.99 12.87 1.42
N GLN A 305 23.62 13.73 2.21
CA GLN A 305 24.10 13.35 3.53
C GLN A 305 22.93 13.33 4.52
N ILE A 306 22.67 12.17 5.11
CA ILE A 306 21.71 12.02 6.21
C ILE A 306 22.48 11.91 7.52
N SER A 307 22.27 12.87 8.41
CA SER A 307 22.87 12.91 9.76
C SER A 307 21.83 13.37 10.78
N TRP A 308 22.16 13.35 12.06
CA TRP A 308 21.25 13.75 13.13
C TRP A 308 22.01 14.07 14.42
N ASP A 309 21.32 14.70 15.34
CA ASP A 309 21.73 14.89 16.74
C ASP A 309 20.50 14.84 17.66
N GLU A 310 20.63 15.24 18.93
CA GLU A 310 19.52 15.21 19.88
C GLU A 310 18.32 16.09 19.49
N HIS A 311 18.48 17.03 18.55
CA HIS A 311 17.43 17.97 18.17
C HIS A 311 16.63 17.51 16.95
N SER A 312 17.30 17.16 15.85
CA SER A 312 16.63 16.86 14.58
C SER A 312 17.45 15.97 13.63
N LEU A 313 16.75 15.40 12.66
CA LEU A 313 17.36 14.88 11.44
C LEU A 313 17.93 16.05 10.62
N MET A 314 19.01 15.79 9.89
CA MET A 314 19.64 16.73 8.97
C MET A 314 19.80 16.08 7.60
N VAL A 315 19.41 16.83 6.56
CA VAL A 315 19.61 16.47 5.15
C VAL A 315 20.53 17.51 4.54
N ASP A 316 21.71 17.09 4.08
CA ASP A 316 22.80 17.96 3.61
C ASP A 316 23.17 19.06 4.62
N GLY A 317 23.22 18.69 5.90
CA GLY A 317 23.52 19.59 7.01
C GLY A 317 22.39 20.57 7.37
N LYS A 318 21.27 20.57 6.63
CA LYS A 318 20.08 21.35 6.98
C LYS A 318 19.19 20.55 7.93
N ARG A 319 18.95 21.09 9.12
CA ARG A 319 17.98 20.55 10.09
C ARG A 319 16.57 20.54 9.50
N VAL A 320 15.85 19.44 9.68
CA VAL A 320 14.48 19.23 9.19
C VAL A 320 13.56 18.75 10.30
N VAL A 321 12.30 19.20 10.25
CA VAL A 321 11.20 18.59 11.01
C VAL A 321 10.38 17.74 10.04
N VAL A 322 10.40 16.43 10.22
CA VAL A 322 9.66 15.49 9.37
C VAL A 322 8.25 15.37 9.94
N TRP A 323 7.31 16.05 9.28
CA TRP A 323 5.87 16.00 9.55
C TRP A 323 5.24 15.02 8.56
N SER A 324 5.08 13.77 9.00
CA SER A 324 4.68 12.61 8.21
C SER A 324 3.28 12.11 8.57
N GLY A 325 2.63 11.46 7.60
CA GLY A 325 1.40 10.71 7.81
C GLY A 325 1.48 9.31 7.20
N GLU A 326 0.76 8.35 7.78
CA GLU A 326 0.70 6.97 7.28
C GLU A 326 -0.42 6.79 6.23
N VAL A 327 -0.10 6.08 5.16
CA VAL A 327 -1.05 5.54 4.16
C VAL A 327 -0.56 4.16 3.69
N HIS A 328 -1.50 3.24 3.44
CA HIS A 328 -1.20 1.89 2.96
C HIS A 328 -1.68 1.69 1.52
N PRO A 329 -0.79 1.64 0.51
CA PRO A 329 -1.19 1.48 -0.90
C PRO A 329 -2.07 0.23 -1.14
N PHE A 330 -1.80 -0.87 -0.43
CA PHE A 330 -2.58 -2.11 -0.54
C PHE A 330 -4.03 -1.99 -0.05
N ARG A 331 -4.39 -0.95 0.73
CA ARG A 331 -5.78 -0.64 1.14
C ARG A 331 -6.53 0.29 0.17
N LEU A 332 -5.91 0.67 -0.94
CA LEU A 332 -6.53 1.44 -2.01
C LEU A 332 -6.09 0.84 -3.36
N PRO A 333 -6.78 -0.19 -3.89
CA PRO A 333 -6.32 -0.97 -5.05
C PRO A 333 -6.50 -0.21 -6.37
N ASN A 334 -5.89 0.97 -6.49
CA ASN A 334 -5.81 1.78 -7.70
C ASN A 334 -4.60 2.75 -7.60
N PRO A 335 -3.52 2.52 -8.36
CA PRO A 335 -2.31 3.35 -8.33
C PRO A 335 -2.55 4.84 -8.60
N SER A 336 -3.51 5.19 -9.47
CA SER A 336 -3.80 6.60 -9.74
C SER A 336 -4.36 7.32 -8.50
N LEU A 337 -5.09 6.61 -7.64
CA LEU A 337 -5.70 7.17 -6.43
C LEU A 337 -4.71 7.30 -5.27
N TRP A 338 -3.56 6.61 -5.29
CA TRP A 338 -2.50 6.87 -4.30
C TRP A 338 -2.00 8.31 -4.38
N ARG A 339 -1.85 8.84 -5.61
CA ARG A 339 -1.50 10.25 -5.82
C ARG A 339 -2.53 11.20 -5.24
N ASP A 340 -3.81 10.89 -5.41
CA ASP A 340 -4.88 11.72 -4.86
C ASP A 340 -4.74 11.89 -3.35
N VAL A 341 -4.52 10.79 -2.63
CA VAL A 341 -4.34 10.78 -1.17
C VAL A 341 -3.06 11.52 -0.79
N ILE A 342 -1.93 11.25 -1.45
CA ILE A 342 -0.65 11.91 -1.14
C ILE A 342 -0.72 13.42 -1.38
N GLN A 343 -1.38 13.88 -2.44
CA GLN A 343 -1.61 15.31 -2.68
C GLN A 343 -2.50 15.94 -1.60
N LYS A 344 -3.53 15.22 -1.13
CA LYS A 344 -4.37 15.66 0.01
C LYS A 344 -3.59 15.71 1.32
N MET A 345 -2.66 14.77 1.54
CA MET A 345 -1.74 14.80 2.68
C MET A 345 -0.84 16.04 2.60
N LYS A 346 -0.16 16.26 1.48
CA LYS A 346 0.68 17.45 1.26
C LYS A 346 -0.10 18.75 1.47
N ALA A 347 -1.31 18.84 0.92
CA ALA A 347 -2.20 19.98 1.11
C ALA A 347 -2.68 20.13 2.56
N SER A 348 -2.69 19.05 3.34
CA SER A 348 -2.95 19.05 4.80
C SER A 348 -1.69 19.36 5.62
N GLY A 349 -0.60 19.80 4.99
CA GLY A 349 0.61 20.31 5.65
C GLY A 349 1.74 19.30 5.86
N PHE A 350 1.58 18.05 5.40
CA PHE A 350 2.62 17.03 5.49
C PHE A 350 3.77 17.29 4.52
N ASN A 351 5.00 17.00 4.97
CA ASN A 351 6.22 16.95 4.14
C ASN A 351 6.84 15.55 4.12
N GLY A 352 6.26 14.59 4.84
CA GLY A 352 6.67 13.19 4.87
C GLY A 352 5.49 12.22 4.70
N VAL A 353 5.80 10.99 4.30
CA VAL A 353 4.88 9.86 4.23
C VAL A 353 5.57 8.61 4.77
N ALA A 354 4.81 7.78 5.47
CA ALA A 354 5.24 6.47 5.90
C ALA A 354 4.38 5.39 5.24
N PHE A 355 5.05 4.32 4.80
CA PHE A 355 4.43 3.20 4.10
C PHE A 355 4.74 1.89 4.80
N TYR A 356 3.71 1.11 5.10
CA TYR A 356 3.82 -0.34 5.19
C TYR A 356 3.77 -1.02 3.81
N PHE A 357 4.48 -2.15 3.70
CA PHE A 357 4.34 -3.11 2.61
C PHE A 357 3.94 -4.48 3.19
N ASP A 358 2.82 -5.02 2.71
CA ASP A 358 2.26 -6.30 3.19
C ASP A 358 2.88 -7.48 2.43
N TRP A 359 3.74 -8.25 3.10
CA TRP A 359 4.39 -9.42 2.50
C TRP A 359 3.36 -10.43 1.99
N GLY A 360 2.26 -10.67 2.72
CA GLY A 360 1.19 -11.57 2.31
C GLY A 360 0.43 -11.11 1.07
N TYR A 361 0.31 -9.79 0.86
CA TYR A 361 -0.27 -9.22 -0.34
C TYR A 361 0.62 -9.38 -1.58
N HIS A 362 1.94 -9.40 -1.37
CA HIS A 362 2.95 -9.48 -2.43
C HIS A 362 3.45 -10.90 -2.73
N SER A 363 3.25 -11.87 -1.83
CA SER A 363 3.79 -13.24 -1.96
C SER A 363 2.70 -14.31 -1.84
N PRO A 364 2.05 -14.71 -2.95
CA PRO A 364 1.01 -15.74 -2.92
C PRO A 364 1.53 -17.13 -2.52
N GLU A 365 2.79 -17.43 -2.89
CA GLU A 365 3.49 -18.69 -2.64
C GLU A 365 4.95 -18.38 -2.29
N GLN A 366 5.58 -19.24 -1.51
CA GLN A 366 7.01 -19.14 -1.25
C GLN A 366 7.80 -19.19 -2.56
N GLY A 367 8.79 -18.32 -2.75
CA GLY A 367 9.52 -18.20 -4.01
C GLY A 367 8.97 -17.16 -4.97
N VAL A 368 7.75 -16.64 -4.74
CA VAL A 368 6.99 -15.87 -5.73
C VAL A 368 6.60 -14.50 -5.18
N TYR A 369 6.90 -13.44 -5.94
CA TYR A 369 6.63 -12.05 -5.57
C TYR A 369 6.06 -11.24 -6.72
N ASP A 370 4.97 -10.52 -6.45
CA ASP A 370 4.30 -9.63 -7.39
C ASP A 370 4.31 -8.18 -6.90
N PHE A 371 4.99 -7.32 -7.67
CA PHE A 371 5.04 -5.87 -7.48
C PHE A 371 4.50 -5.12 -8.72
N SER A 372 3.50 -5.68 -9.40
CA SER A 372 2.87 -5.08 -10.58
C SER A 372 1.45 -4.59 -10.29
N SER A 373 0.92 -3.72 -11.14
CA SER A 373 -0.43 -3.18 -11.08
C SER A 373 -0.77 -2.60 -9.69
N VAL A 374 -1.85 -3.04 -9.05
CA VAL A 374 -2.29 -2.65 -7.71
C VAL A 374 -1.32 -3.06 -6.58
N ARG A 375 -0.24 -3.79 -6.90
CA ARG A 375 0.87 -4.17 -6.01
C ARG A 375 2.16 -3.40 -6.31
N ASN A 376 2.13 -2.38 -7.16
CA ASN A 376 3.35 -1.69 -7.59
C ASN A 376 3.92 -0.75 -6.50
N VAL A 377 4.82 -1.29 -5.68
CA VAL A 377 5.53 -0.57 -4.61
C VAL A 377 6.39 0.57 -5.15
N GLU A 378 7.14 0.33 -6.22
CA GLU A 378 8.01 1.36 -6.84
C GLU A 378 7.17 2.56 -7.28
N ARG A 379 5.97 2.34 -7.82
CA ARG A 379 5.07 3.43 -8.20
C ARG A 379 4.59 4.26 -7.00
N ALA A 380 4.32 3.64 -5.85
CA ALA A 380 3.95 4.39 -4.65
C ALA A 380 5.09 5.30 -4.15
N LEU A 381 6.33 4.80 -4.17
CA LEU A 381 7.53 5.57 -3.82
C LEU A 381 7.74 6.74 -4.80
N GLN A 382 7.65 6.48 -6.11
CA GLN A 382 7.79 7.50 -7.15
C GLN A 382 6.73 8.60 -7.01
N ILE A 383 5.47 8.25 -6.71
CA ILE A 383 4.42 9.25 -6.48
C ILE A 383 4.82 10.14 -5.29
N ALA A 384 5.26 9.59 -4.17
CA ALA A 384 5.69 10.37 -3.03
C ALA A 384 6.89 11.29 -3.37
N GLU A 385 7.84 10.81 -4.17
CA GLU A 385 8.99 11.59 -4.66
C GLU A 385 8.59 12.73 -5.58
N GLU A 386 7.72 12.46 -6.56
CA GLU A 386 7.19 13.46 -7.48
C GLU A 386 6.39 14.54 -6.75
N GLU A 387 5.69 14.19 -5.67
CA GLU A 387 4.99 15.13 -4.81
C GLU A 387 5.93 15.81 -3.77
N GLY A 388 7.22 15.46 -3.74
CA GLY A 388 8.24 16.11 -2.91
C GLY A 388 8.19 15.72 -1.43
N MET A 389 7.68 14.53 -1.12
CA MET A 389 7.56 14.01 0.25
C MET A 389 8.84 13.26 0.66
N TYR A 390 9.27 13.41 1.91
CA TYR A 390 10.19 12.47 2.56
C TYR A 390 9.49 11.12 2.77
N ILE A 391 10.24 10.02 2.69
CA ILE A 391 9.67 8.68 2.81
C ILE A 391 10.31 7.95 3.99
N ILE A 392 9.46 7.42 4.88
CA ILE A 392 9.80 6.46 5.92
C ILE A 392 9.34 5.08 5.44
N ALA A 393 10.29 4.21 5.10
CA ALA A 393 9.99 2.87 4.57
C ALA A 393 9.84 1.85 5.70
N ARG A 394 8.68 1.20 5.81
CA ARG A 394 8.39 0.21 6.87
C ARG A 394 8.06 -1.13 6.23
N THR A 395 9.08 -1.94 6.00
CA THR A 395 9.01 -3.09 5.09
C THR A 395 8.75 -4.42 5.78
N GLY A 396 8.57 -4.45 7.11
CA GLY A 396 8.39 -5.67 7.89
C GLY A 396 9.71 -6.37 8.22
N PRO A 397 9.79 -7.72 8.22
CA PRO A 397 8.87 -8.67 7.55
C PRO A 397 7.48 -8.82 8.19
N TYR A 398 7.34 -8.53 9.48
CA TYR A 398 6.06 -8.44 10.17
C TYR A 398 5.63 -6.98 10.32
N VAL A 399 4.36 -6.65 10.06
CA VAL A 399 3.88 -5.24 10.08
C VAL A 399 2.66 -5.00 10.97
N ASN A 400 2.02 -6.05 11.50
CA ASN A 400 0.75 -5.95 12.23
C ASN A 400 -0.36 -5.31 11.38
N ALA A 401 -0.46 -3.97 11.39
CA ALA A 401 -1.31 -3.12 10.55
C ALA A 401 -2.80 -3.49 10.50
N GLU A 402 -3.29 -4.21 11.50
CA GLU A 402 -4.60 -4.84 11.53
C GLU A 402 -4.90 -5.76 10.33
N LEU A 403 -3.87 -6.43 9.81
CA LEU A 403 -3.96 -7.37 8.69
C LEU A 403 -4.18 -8.80 9.16
N THR A 404 -4.78 -9.65 8.32
CA THR A 404 -4.76 -11.10 8.53
C THR A 404 -3.30 -11.57 8.65
N GLY A 405 -2.98 -12.39 9.66
CA GLY A 405 -1.60 -12.83 9.88
C GLY A 405 -0.62 -11.72 10.32
N GLY A 406 -1.07 -10.47 10.47
CA GLY A 406 -0.21 -9.30 10.67
C GLY A 406 0.74 -9.00 9.50
N GLY A 407 0.33 -9.37 8.29
CA GLY A 407 1.07 -9.18 7.04
C GLY A 407 1.89 -10.39 6.58
N TYR A 408 1.84 -11.52 7.30
CA TYR A 408 2.46 -12.75 6.81
C TYR A 408 1.70 -13.35 5.63
N PRO A 409 2.40 -13.93 4.64
CA PRO A 409 1.75 -14.71 3.60
C PRO A 409 1.16 -16.00 4.17
N GLY A 410 0.11 -16.50 3.53
CA GLY A 410 -0.66 -17.64 4.05
C GLY A 410 0.18 -18.91 4.28
N TRP A 411 1.20 -19.13 3.45
CA TRP A 411 2.12 -20.25 3.59
C TRP A 411 2.97 -20.19 4.88
N MET A 412 3.08 -19.03 5.54
CA MET A 412 3.69 -18.94 6.88
C MET A 412 2.80 -19.53 7.98
N PHE A 413 1.49 -19.66 7.77
CA PHE A 413 0.58 -20.26 8.76
C PHE A 413 0.81 -21.77 8.93
N ARG A 414 1.45 -22.41 7.94
CA ARG A 414 1.89 -23.81 7.95
C ARG A 414 3.40 -23.96 8.19
N ASN A 415 4.09 -22.86 8.51
CA ASN A 415 5.51 -22.89 8.86
C ASN A 415 5.69 -23.19 10.35
N ARG A 416 6.49 -24.22 10.65
CA ARG A 416 6.73 -24.70 12.02
C ARG A 416 7.87 -23.96 12.74
N ALA A 417 8.59 -23.10 12.03
CA ALA A 417 9.61 -22.23 12.60
C ALA A 417 9.02 -21.32 13.67
N GLU A 418 9.76 -21.02 14.71
CA GLU A 418 9.36 -19.97 15.65
C GLU A 418 9.51 -18.60 14.96
N ALA A 419 8.39 -17.91 14.70
CA ALA A 419 8.43 -16.68 13.93
C ALA A 419 8.99 -15.51 14.75
N ARG A 420 9.57 -14.52 14.06
CA ARG A 420 10.20 -13.33 14.66
C ARG A 420 11.44 -13.66 15.52
N THR A 421 12.08 -14.79 15.24
CA THR A 421 13.31 -15.25 15.93
C THR A 421 14.42 -15.57 14.93
N ASP A 422 15.56 -16.06 15.43
CA ASP A 422 16.68 -16.53 14.62
C ASP A 422 16.52 -17.99 14.16
N ASP A 423 15.30 -18.54 14.19
CA ASP A 423 15.02 -19.84 13.57
C ASP A 423 15.44 -19.79 12.08
N PRO A 424 16.30 -20.71 11.62
CA PRO A 424 16.86 -20.65 10.28
C PRO A 424 15.82 -20.76 9.17
N VAL A 425 14.68 -21.42 9.41
CA VAL A 425 13.60 -21.55 8.43
C VAL A 425 12.80 -20.25 8.34
N TYR A 426 12.53 -19.59 9.47
CA TYR A 426 11.93 -18.25 9.47
C TYR A 426 12.87 -17.24 8.81
N THR A 427 14.15 -17.27 9.19
CA THR A 427 15.20 -16.37 8.69
C THR A 427 15.36 -16.46 7.17
N ALA A 428 15.38 -17.68 6.61
CA ALA A 428 15.45 -17.86 5.16
C ALA A 428 14.23 -17.29 4.41
N ALA A 429 13.03 -17.45 4.97
CA ALA A 429 11.81 -16.87 4.41
C ALA A 429 11.82 -15.34 4.47
N THR A 430 12.33 -14.76 5.57
CA THR A 430 12.48 -13.30 5.69
C THR A 430 13.55 -12.75 4.75
N ASP A 431 14.66 -13.47 4.54
CA ASP A 431 15.73 -13.07 3.61
C ASP A 431 15.22 -12.98 2.18
N GLU A 432 14.35 -13.90 1.80
CA GLU A 432 13.73 -13.93 0.49
C GLU A 432 12.86 -12.69 0.26
N TRP A 433 11.98 -12.36 1.22
CA TRP A 433 11.16 -11.15 1.19
C TRP A 433 12.03 -9.89 1.15
N MET A 434 13.00 -9.79 2.06
CA MET A 434 13.90 -8.66 2.16
C MET A 434 14.68 -8.43 0.86
N THR A 435 15.21 -9.49 0.24
CA THR A 435 15.92 -9.38 -1.05
C THR A 435 15.05 -8.69 -2.10
N GLN A 436 13.77 -9.04 -2.15
CA GLN A 436 12.84 -8.56 -3.16
C GLN A 436 12.39 -7.12 -2.90
N ILE A 437 11.98 -6.80 -1.67
CA ILE A 437 11.54 -5.44 -1.32
C ILE A 437 12.72 -4.46 -1.25
N ASN A 438 13.89 -4.87 -0.72
CA ASN A 438 15.07 -4.02 -0.63
C ASN A 438 15.65 -3.69 -1.99
N ALA A 439 15.55 -4.60 -2.97
CA ALA A 439 15.94 -4.29 -4.34
C ALA A 439 15.20 -3.04 -4.86
N ILE A 440 13.92 -2.85 -4.47
CA ILE A 440 13.14 -1.65 -4.78
C ILE A 440 13.60 -0.49 -3.89
N ILE A 441 13.51 -0.62 -2.56
CA ILE A 441 13.80 0.48 -1.63
C ILE A 441 15.19 1.07 -1.82
N ALA A 442 16.20 0.24 -2.09
CA ALA A 442 17.58 0.68 -2.28
C ALA A 442 17.74 1.71 -3.41
N ARG A 443 16.88 1.64 -4.44
CA ARG A 443 16.88 2.56 -5.59
C ARG A 443 16.25 3.92 -5.29
N HIS A 444 15.53 4.06 -4.17
CA HIS A 444 14.75 5.25 -3.82
C HIS A 444 15.32 6.01 -2.62
N GLN A 445 16.56 5.69 -2.22
CA GLN A 445 17.21 6.31 -1.07
C GLN A 445 17.74 7.72 -1.38
N ALA A 446 17.58 8.62 -0.43
CA ALA A 446 18.19 9.94 -0.48
C ALA A 446 19.72 9.85 -0.49
N THR A 447 20.30 8.92 0.29
CA THR A 447 21.75 8.69 0.44
C THR A 447 22.44 8.19 -0.82
N THR A 448 21.70 7.67 -1.81
CA THR A 448 22.25 7.22 -3.09
C THR A 448 21.92 8.19 -4.23
N GLY A 449 21.13 9.24 -3.97
CA GLY A 449 20.59 10.13 -5.00
C GLY A 449 19.44 9.49 -5.79
N GLY A 450 18.90 8.38 -5.30
CA GLY A 450 17.84 7.61 -5.94
C GLY A 450 16.44 8.16 -5.75
N GLY A 451 16.18 8.77 -4.58
CA GLY A 451 14.85 9.23 -4.21
C GLY A 451 14.80 9.96 -2.87
N ASN A 452 13.67 9.84 -2.17
CA ASN A 452 13.40 10.56 -0.92
C ASN A 452 13.23 9.66 0.31
N VAL A 453 13.59 8.38 0.24
CA VAL A 453 13.65 7.52 1.44
C VAL A 453 14.76 8.03 2.36
N VAL A 454 14.40 8.37 3.60
CA VAL A 454 15.29 8.96 4.61
C VAL A 454 15.44 8.12 5.88
N ALA A 455 14.55 7.15 6.10
CA ALA A 455 14.63 6.21 7.22
C ALA A 455 14.01 4.86 6.81
N TYR A 456 14.53 3.78 7.40
CA TYR A 456 14.08 2.41 7.15
C TYR A 456 13.76 1.70 8.47
N GLN A 457 12.55 1.16 8.61
CA GLN A 457 12.13 0.41 9.80
C GLN A 457 12.59 -1.04 9.70
N LEU A 458 13.25 -1.54 10.74
CA LEU A 458 13.47 -2.96 10.95
C LEU A 458 12.30 -3.49 11.79
N GLU A 459 11.62 -4.53 11.28
CA GLU A 459 10.55 -5.21 12.03
C GLU A 459 9.37 -4.25 12.33
N ASN A 460 8.48 -4.61 13.25
CA ASN A 460 7.40 -3.80 13.79
C ASN A 460 7.02 -4.19 15.24
N GLU A 461 7.17 -3.26 16.20
CA GLU A 461 6.67 -3.40 17.58
C GLU A 461 7.11 -4.70 18.32
N LEU A 462 8.22 -5.35 17.95
CA LEU A 462 8.78 -6.50 18.69
C LEU A 462 9.12 -6.14 20.15
N GLY A 463 8.22 -6.43 21.09
CA GLY A 463 8.46 -6.21 22.53
C GLY A 463 9.32 -7.29 23.22
N LYS A 464 10.11 -8.05 22.46
CA LYS A 464 10.86 -9.23 22.93
C LYS A 464 12.37 -9.06 22.69
N VAL A 465 13.16 -8.98 23.76
CA VAL A 465 14.60 -8.66 23.69
C VAL A 465 15.51 -9.81 24.14
N GLU A 466 15.01 -11.05 24.16
CA GLU A 466 15.81 -12.23 24.46
C GLU A 466 16.90 -12.47 23.40
N PRO A 467 17.98 -13.23 23.70
CA PRO A 467 19.12 -13.40 22.79
C PRO A 467 18.77 -13.85 21.36
N LYS A 468 17.70 -14.65 21.19
CA LYS A 468 17.21 -15.08 19.88
C LYS A 468 16.63 -13.94 19.05
N HIS A 469 15.87 -13.05 19.69
CA HIS A 469 15.29 -11.86 19.06
C HIS A 469 16.38 -10.83 18.74
N VAL A 470 17.40 -10.70 19.59
CA VAL A 470 18.57 -9.86 19.31
C VAL A 470 19.32 -10.35 18.07
N ARG A 471 19.57 -11.65 17.94
CA ARG A 471 20.19 -12.23 16.74
C ARG A 471 19.31 -12.05 15.50
N HIS A 472 17.99 -12.19 15.64
CA HIS A 472 17.04 -11.90 14.57
C HIS A 472 17.14 -10.44 14.08
N MET A 473 17.05 -9.46 14.98
CA MET A 473 17.15 -8.05 14.62
C MET A 473 18.50 -7.72 13.97
N GLU A 474 19.62 -8.23 14.52
CA GLU A 474 20.95 -8.07 13.93
C GLU A 474 21.04 -8.71 12.53
N HIS A 475 20.42 -9.86 12.33
CA HIS A 475 20.32 -10.50 11.01
C HIS A 475 19.54 -9.62 10.02
N LEU A 476 18.37 -9.10 10.39
CA LEU A 476 17.59 -8.19 9.54
C LEU A 476 18.39 -6.94 9.15
N ALA A 477 19.10 -6.34 10.10
CA ALA A 477 19.94 -5.18 9.83
C ALA A 477 21.09 -5.50 8.86
N GLN A 478 21.80 -6.62 9.10
CA GLN A 478 22.89 -7.08 8.22
C GLN A 478 22.38 -7.38 6.82
N LYS A 479 21.24 -8.06 6.71
CA LYS A 479 20.58 -8.34 5.43
C LYS A 479 20.20 -7.06 4.70
N ALA A 480 19.56 -6.10 5.36
CA ALA A 480 19.21 -4.81 4.76
C ALA A 480 20.45 -4.03 4.29
N ARG A 481 21.54 -4.00 5.07
CA ARG A 481 22.81 -3.39 4.64
C ARG A 481 23.41 -4.11 3.43
N ALA A 482 23.40 -5.45 3.43
CA ALA A 482 23.90 -6.26 2.31
C ALA A 482 23.09 -6.05 1.03
N ASP A 483 21.79 -5.79 1.15
CA ASP A 483 20.90 -5.47 0.03
C ASP A 483 20.98 -3.99 -0.42
N GLY A 484 21.87 -3.20 0.18
CA GLY A 484 22.18 -1.83 -0.26
C GLY A 484 21.41 -0.72 0.45
N ILE A 485 20.74 -1.01 1.57
CA ILE A 485 20.11 0.03 2.39
C ILE A 485 21.17 0.78 3.18
N THR A 486 21.24 2.10 3.01
CA THR A 486 22.25 3.02 3.57
C THR A 486 21.65 4.14 4.42
N VAL A 487 20.34 4.35 4.37
CA VAL A 487 19.64 5.26 5.30
C VAL A 487 19.65 4.71 6.74
N PRO A 488 19.44 5.56 7.76
CA PRO A 488 19.38 5.13 9.15
C PRO A 488 18.24 4.13 9.41
N PHE A 489 18.56 3.11 10.21
CA PHE A 489 17.60 2.14 10.72
C PHE A 489 16.97 2.63 12.00
N PHE A 490 15.69 2.31 12.15
CA PHE A 490 14.97 2.44 13.39
C PHE A 490 14.08 1.22 13.61
N HIS A 491 13.60 1.09 14.84
CA HIS A 491 12.51 0.20 15.22
C HIS A 491 11.47 1.07 15.93
N ASN A 492 10.18 0.77 15.73
CA ASN A 492 9.09 1.44 16.44
C ASN A 492 8.74 0.66 17.70
N ALA A 493 9.27 1.11 18.85
CA ALA A 493 9.07 0.39 20.10
C ALA A 493 7.62 0.49 20.60
N ALA A 494 7.03 -0.66 20.92
CA ALA A 494 5.66 -0.78 21.41
C ALA A 494 5.44 0.03 22.69
N GLY A 495 4.48 0.95 22.67
CA GLY A 495 4.04 1.69 23.87
C GLY A 495 5.13 2.45 24.63
N ARG A 496 6.17 2.93 23.93
CA ARG A 496 7.32 3.72 24.46
C ARG A 496 8.32 2.94 25.31
N LEU A 497 8.32 1.63 25.19
CA LEU A 497 9.29 0.78 25.88
C LEU A 497 10.71 1.07 25.36
N PRO A 498 11.73 1.02 26.23
CA PRO A 498 13.10 1.34 25.87
C PRO A 498 13.80 0.21 25.10
N ASP A 499 13.07 -0.46 24.21
CA ASP A 499 13.54 -1.61 23.44
C ASP A 499 14.18 -1.16 22.11
N TRP A 500 15.17 -1.91 21.65
CA TRP A 500 15.90 -1.67 20.40
C TRP A 500 16.46 -0.26 20.26
N ALA A 501 16.92 0.33 21.36
CA ALA A 501 17.60 1.61 21.36
C ALA A 501 18.97 1.48 20.66
N PRO A 502 19.50 2.58 20.08
CA PRO A 502 20.85 2.58 19.52
C PRO A 502 21.89 2.11 20.55
N LYS A 503 22.92 1.40 20.08
CA LYS A 503 23.99 0.83 20.94
C LYS A 503 24.66 1.86 21.88
N GLY A 504 24.66 3.14 21.49
CA GLY A 504 25.21 4.24 22.28
C GLY A 504 24.25 4.89 23.28
N SER A 505 23.02 4.38 23.44
CA SER A 505 22.06 4.97 24.38
C SER A 505 22.53 4.83 25.82
N THR A 506 22.44 5.95 26.55
CA THR A 506 22.75 6.02 27.99
C THR A 506 21.49 5.98 28.86
N ALA A 507 20.31 5.77 28.28
CA ALA A 507 19.07 5.78 29.03
C ALA A 507 18.97 4.53 29.92
N PRO A 508 18.47 4.67 31.16
CA PRO A 508 18.19 3.49 31.98
C PRO A 508 17.14 2.59 31.30
N TRP A 509 17.25 1.27 31.48
CA TRP A 509 16.40 0.24 30.85
C TRP A 509 16.53 0.10 29.33
N ALA A 510 17.40 0.86 28.66
CA ALA A 510 17.62 0.73 27.23
C ALA A 510 18.15 -0.67 26.87
N ASN A 511 17.38 -1.41 26.07
CA ASN A 511 17.83 -2.64 25.43
C ASN A 511 18.40 -2.29 24.07
N SER A 512 19.68 -2.55 23.85
CA SER A 512 20.34 -2.19 22.60
C SER A 512 19.86 -3.04 21.42
N GLY A 513 19.68 -2.39 20.28
CA GLY A 513 19.42 -3.02 18.98
C GLY A 513 20.38 -2.54 17.90
N PRO A 514 20.23 -3.06 16.67
CA PRO A 514 21.02 -2.65 15.51
C PRO A 514 20.49 -1.36 14.85
N THR A 515 19.82 -0.50 15.61
CA THR A 515 19.21 0.75 15.14
C THR A 515 20.18 1.92 15.29
N GLU A 516 20.07 2.90 14.39
CA GLU A 516 20.77 4.18 14.52
C GLU A 516 19.88 5.28 15.13
N LEU A 517 18.56 5.14 14.99
CA LEU A 517 17.55 6.00 15.59
C LEU A 517 16.60 5.17 16.46
N TYR A 518 16.29 5.66 17.66
CA TYR A 518 15.20 5.11 18.46
C TYR A 518 13.89 5.77 18.06
N ALA A 519 12.87 4.97 17.75
CA ALA A 519 11.52 5.44 17.56
C ALA A 519 10.54 4.67 18.46
N PHE A 520 9.36 5.23 18.66
CA PHE A 520 8.33 4.63 19.50
C PHE A 520 6.93 5.01 19.06
N ASP A 521 5.95 4.27 19.59
CA ASP A 521 4.55 4.44 19.26
C ASP A 521 3.73 4.99 20.41
N GLY A 522 2.61 5.63 20.07
CA GLY A 522 1.85 6.45 20.98
C GLY A 522 0.39 6.67 20.59
N TYR A 523 -0.52 6.04 21.36
CA TYR A 523 -1.96 6.13 21.15
C TYR A 523 -2.74 6.60 22.40
N PRO A 524 -2.48 7.81 22.94
CA PRO A 524 -3.12 8.28 24.17
C PRO A 524 -4.49 8.91 23.89
N GLY A 525 -5.12 8.60 22.76
CA GLY A 525 -6.45 9.13 22.41
C GLY A 525 -7.52 8.72 23.42
N GLY A 526 -8.61 9.49 23.51
CA GLY A 526 -9.79 9.10 24.29
C GLY A 526 -10.58 7.98 23.61
N THR A 527 -11.51 7.36 24.32
CA THR A 527 -12.33 6.26 23.77
C THR A 527 -13.69 6.74 23.28
N CYS A 528 -14.32 5.95 22.42
CA CYS A 528 -15.76 6.00 22.19
C CYS A 528 -16.45 5.06 23.18
N ASN A 529 -17.62 5.46 23.69
CA ASN A 529 -18.42 4.55 24.52
C ASN A 529 -19.09 3.47 23.63
N VAL A 530 -19.79 2.53 24.26
CA VAL A 530 -20.48 1.45 23.54
C VAL A 530 -21.60 1.95 22.61
N PHE A 531 -22.09 3.18 22.77
CA PHE A 531 -23.11 3.80 21.91
C PHE A 531 -22.51 4.61 20.75
N ALA A 532 -21.19 4.53 20.55
CA ALA A 532 -20.44 5.33 19.59
C ALA A 532 -20.53 6.84 19.86
N ASP A 533 -20.59 7.25 21.13
CA ASP A 533 -20.42 8.65 21.52
C ASP A 533 -19.00 8.92 22.03
N PRO A 534 -18.41 10.10 21.72
CA PRO A 534 -17.10 10.48 22.24
C PRO A 534 -17.10 10.54 23.78
N SER A 535 -16.22 9.77 24.44
CA SER A 535 -15.95 9.93 25.87
C SER A 535 -15.03 11.14 26.13
N GLY A 536 -14.66 11.43 27.38
CA GLY A 536 -13.74 12.52 27.72
C GLY A 536 -12.34 12.38 27.08
N PRO A 537 -11.59 13.49 26.87
CA PRO A 537 -10.22 13.42 26.39
C PRO A 537 -9.31 12.78 27.44
N ASN A 538 -8.21 12.20 26.96
CA ASN A 538 -7.09 11.80 27.81
C ASN A 538 -6.06 12.93 27.90
N LYS A 539 -5.23 12.90 28.95
CA LYS A 539 -4.10 13.81 29.10
C LYS A 539 -3.07 13.57 28.01
N ALA A 540 -2.55 14.63 27.41
CA ALA A 540 -1.40 14.56 26.53
C ALA A 540 -0.14 14.38 27.38
N PRO A 541 0.56 13.26 27.23
CA PRO A 541 1.74 12.96 28.02
C PRO A 541 3.00 13.64 27.45
N ASP A 542 3.93 14.02 28.34
CA ASP A 542 5.25 14.53 27.97
C ASP A 542 6.20 13.37 27.66
N TRP A 543 6.55 13.18 26.39
CA TRP A 543 7.37 12.05 25.90
C TRP A 543 8.79 12.39 25.45
N GLY A 544 9.19 13.64 25.61
CA GLY A 544 10.53 14.08 25.23
C GLY A 544 11.14 14.94 26.31
N MET A 545 11.72 16.06 25.93
CA MET A 545 12.54 16.85 26.84
C MET A 545 11.80 17.24 28.13
N HIS A 546 10.49 17.52 28.11
CA HIS A 546 9.70 17.89 29.30
C HIS A 546 9.21 16.68 30.11
N GLY A 547 9.41 15.46 29.61
CA GLY A 547 9.08 14.22 30.29
C GLY A 547 10.01 13.89 31.45
N LYS A 548 9.76 12.74 32.08
CA LYS A 548 10.61 12.16 33.13
C LYS A 548 11.17 10.82 32.67
N PRO A 549 12.45 10.52 32.96
CA PRO A 549 13.00 9.19 32.72
C PRO A 549 12.18 8.10 33.43
N GLY A 550 12.10 6.93 32.84
CA GLY A 550 11.33 5.81 33.36
C GLY A 550 11.26 4.64 32.36
N PRO A 551 10.57 3.54 32.72
CA PRO A 551 10.46 2.35 31.87
C PRO A 551 9.58 2.56 30.62
N LYS A 552 8.94 3.73 30.46
CA LYS A 552 8.18 4.13 29.26
C LYS A 552 8.50 5.59 28.91
N SER A 553 9.79 5.86 28.66
CA SER A 553 10.33 7.23 28.60
C SER A 553 10.28 7.90 27.23
N GLY A 554 9.82 7.20 26.18
CA GLY A 554 9.69 7.77 24.84
C GLY A 554 11.06 8.24 24.33
N ALA A 555 11.14 9.46 23.78
CA ALA A 555 12.35 10.00 23.18
C ALA A 555 13.54 10.07 24.16
N LEU A 556 13.29 10.13 25.47
CA LEU A 556 14.34 10.09 26.49
C LEU A 556 15.08 8.74 26.55
N THR A 557 14.56 7.69 25.90
CA THR A 557 15.27 6.41 25.70
C THR A 557 16.52 6.57 24.86
N SER A 558 16.62 7.59 24.00
CA SER A 558 17.81 7.85 23.19
C SER A 558 18.09 9.35 23.14
N PRO A 559 18.66 9.92 24.21
CA PRO A 559 18.76 11.37 24.38
C PRO A 559 19.70 12.08 23.40
N LYS A 560 20.50 11.33 22.62
CA LYS A 560 21.45 11.83 21.61
C LYS A 560 20.95 11.69 20.16
N THR A 561 19.71 11.23 19.98
CA THR A 561 19.05 11.13 18.68
C THR A 561 17.80 12.01 18.69
N PRO A 562 17.26 12.40 17.52
CA PRO A 562 16.07 13.23 17.49
C PRO A 562 14.89 12.45 18.08
N GLY A 563 13.96 13.17 18.71
CA GLY A 563 12.72 12.54 19.13
C GLY A 563 11.95 12.06 17.90
N PHE A 564 11.72 10.75 17.83
CA PHE A 564 11.06 10.09 16.70
C PHE A 564 9.87 9.29 17.21
N ALA A 565 8.66 9.76 16.87
CA ALA A 565 7.44 8.99 17.06
C ALA A 565 7.02 8.37 15.72
N ALA A 566 7.17 7.05 15.61
CA ALA A 566 6.93 6.31 14.37
C ALA A 566 5.43 6.06 14.14
N GLU A 567 4.63 5.92 15.19
CA GLU A 567 3.18 5.91 15.09
C GLU A 567 2.52 6.75 16.18
N LEU A 568 1.82 7.81 15.76
CA LEU A 568 0.97 8.61 16.61
C LEU A 568 -0.48 8.45 16.21
N GLY A 569 -1.32 8.07 17.16
CA GLY A 569 -2.74 7.86 16.93
C GLY A 569 -3.41 9.07 16.27
N GLY A 570 -3.73 8.91 14.99
CA GLY A 570 -4.58 9.78 14.18
C GLY A 570 -6.04 9.36 14.21
N GLY A 571 -6.37 8.28 14.91
CA GLY A 571 -7.69 7.67 15.01
C GLY A 571 -7.62 6.36 15.79
N TRP A 572 -8.49 5.41 15.48
CA TRP A 572 -8.55 4.09 16.10
C TRP A 572 -9.26 3.10 15.17
N PHE A 573 -8.90 1.82 15.23
CA PHE A 573 -9.59 0.76 14.49
C PHE A 573 -10.97 0.44 15.09
N ASP A 574 -11.87 -0.17 14.32
CA ASP A 574 -13.18 -0.60 14.79
C ASP A 574 -13.46 -2.06 14.40
N TYR A 575 -14.23 -2.76 15.24
CA TYR A 575 -14.32 -4.23 15.23
C TYR A 575 -15.73 -4.75 14.92
N TRP A 576 -15.82 -6.02 14.51
CA TRP A 576 -17.10 -6.70 14.23
C TRP A 576 -18.00 -6.72 15.47
N GLY A 577 -19.29 -6.43 15.30
CA GLY A 577 -20.24 -6.37 16.41
C GLY A 577 -20.28 -5.04 17.17
N SER A 578 -19.42 -4.07 16.84
CA SER A 578 -19.48 -2.73 17.44
C SER A 578 -20.76 -1.96 17.00
N ASN A 579 -20.88 -0.70 17.44
CA ASN A 579 -21.94 0.22 16.99
C ASN A 579 -21.47 1.18 15.88
N GLY A 580 -20.30 0.95 15.28
CA GLY A 580 -19.71 1.81 14.25
C GLY A 580 -19.07 3.05 14.86
N THR A 581 -17.78 3.01 15.14
CA THR A 581 -17.10 4.02 15.97
C THR A 581 -16.20 4.98 15.19
N TYR A 582 -16.03 4.82 13.87
CA TYR A 582 -15.11 5.68 13.10
C TYR A 582 -15.50 7.16 13.09
N ASP A 583 -16.78 7.52 12.96
CA ASP A 583 -17.22 8.93 13.04
C ASP A 583 -17.03 9.51 14.45
N CYS A 584 -17.31 8.72 15.48
CA CYS A 584 -17.04 9.09 16.87
C CYS A 584 -15.54 9.31 17.11
N THR A 585 -14.71 8.41 16.60
CA THR A 585 -13.26 8.47 16.71
C THR A 585 -12.71 9.68 15.97
N ALA A 586 -13.24 9.99 14.78
CA ALA A 586 -12.88 11.20 14.05
C ALA A 586 -13.15 12.49 14.85
N GLN A 587 -14.23 12.50 15.65
CA GLN A 587 -14.56 13.61 16.55
C GLN A 587 -13.68 13.63 17.80
N ARG A 588 -13.51 12.49 18.48
CA ARG A 588 -12.74 12.36 19.73
C ARG A 588 -11.25 12.63 19.52
N GLN A 589 -10.68 12.12 18.44
CA GLN A 589 -9.33 12.40 17.93
C GLN A 589 -9.37 13.55 16.91
N GLY A 590 -10.31 14.48 17.05
CA GLY A 590 -10.49 15.63 16.17
C GLY A 590 -9.51 16.77 16.44
N LYS A 591 -9.83 17.97 15.94
CA LYS A 591 -8.92 19.13 15.96
C LYS A 591 -8.34 19.47 17.34
N GLY A 592 -9.16 19.35 18.40
CA GLY A 592 -8.71 19.65 19.77
C GLY A 592 -7.65 18.68 20.28
N TYR A 593 -7.85 17.37 20.06
CA TYR A 593 -6.86 16.35 20.35
C TYR A 593 -5.57 16.59 19.57
N GLN A 594 -5.65 16.89 18.27
CA GLN A 594 -4.47 17.13 17.43
C GLN A 594 -3.66 18.34 17.93
N ARG A 595 -4.33 19.45 18.29
CA ARG A 595 -3.67 20.65 18.82
C ARG A 595 -3.00 20.41 20.15
N VAL A 596 -3.69 19.72 21.06
CA VAL A 596 -3.15 19.42 22.38
C VAL A 596 -2.02 18.40 22.30
N PHE A 597 -2.27 17.25 21.68
CA PHE A 597 -1.34 16.13 21.69
C PHE A 597 -0.16 16.32 20.72
N TYR A 598 -0.40 16.71 19.47
CA TYR A 598 0.71 16.92 18.53
C TYR A 598 1.50 18.19 18.89
N GLY A 599 0.84 19.23 19.41
CA GLY A 599 1.52 20.39 20.00
C GLY A 599 2.40 20.03 21.20
N THR A 600 1.90 19.16 22.10
CA THR A 600 2.70 18.62 23.22
C THR A 600 3.94 17.87 22.71
N ASN A 601 3.79 17.08 21.65
CA ASN A 601 4.93 16.35 21.09
C ASN A 601 5.97 17.28 20.44
N LEU A 602 5.53 18.27 19.65
CA LEU A 602 6.41 19.28 19.05
C LEU A 602 7.22 20.02 20.12
N ILE A 603 6.57 20.54 21.16
CA ILE A 603 7.27 21.25 22.25
C ILE A 603 8.15 20.32 23.10
N ASN A 604 7.92 19.00 23.05
CA ASN A 604 8.78 17.99 23.66
C ASN A 604 10.01 17.63 22.80
N ARG A 605 10.26 18.33 21.68
CA ARG A 605 11.36 18.08 20.74
C ARG A 605 11.27 16.70 20.08
N ILE A 606 10.04 16.32 19.70
CA ILE A 606 9.81 15.21 18.78
C ILE A 606 9.70 15.81 17.38
N THR A 607 10.78 15.67 16.61
CA THR A 607 10.97 16.34 15.31
C THR A 607 10.85 15.40 14.12
N ILE A 608 10.68 14.09 14.36
CA ILE A 608 10.20 13.12 13.37
C ILE A 608 8.86 12.58 13.86
N HIS A 609 7.81 12.88 13.11
CA HIS A 609 6.43 12.77 13.56
C HIS A 609 5.61 12.06 12.51
N ASN A 610 5.10 10.87 12.80
CA ASN A 610 4.26 10.15 11.84
C ASN A 610 2.86 9.85 12.41
N ILE A 611 1.83 10.29 11.70
CA ILE A 611 0.43 10.19 12.14
C ILE A 611 -0.22 8.94 11.53
N TYR A 612 -0.48 7.95 12.38
CA TYR A 612 -1.09 6.65 12.04
C TYR A 612 -2.57 6.61 12.48
N MET A 613 -3.56 6.55 11.59
CA MET A 613 -3.51 6.73 10.14
C MET A 613 -3.82 8.18 9.74
N THR A 614 -3.25 8.61 8.62
CA THR A 614 -3.70 9.83 7.94
C THR A 614 -4.78 9.52 6.90
N PHE A 615 -4.61 8.40 6.18
CA PHE A 615 -5.64 7.76 5.38
C PHE A 615 -5.57 6.24 5.60
N GLY A 616 -6.65 5.64 6.09
CA GLY A 616 -6.65 4.19 6.35
C GLY A 616 -7.06 3.34 5.14
N GLY A 617 -8.16 3.68 4.45
CA GLY A 617 -8.64 2.99 3.26
C GLY A 617 -9.53 1.77 3.56
N THR A 618 -9.50 0.78 2.67
CA THR A 618 -10.39 -0.40 2.71
C THR A 618 -9.55 -1.69 2.82
N SER A 619 -9.85 -2.53 3.81
CA SER A 619 -9.36 -3.91 3.90
C SER A 619 -10.17 -4.81 2.94
N TRP A 620 -10.06 -4.55 1.64
CA TRP A 620 -10.76 -5.31 0.59
C TRP A 620 -10.25 -6.76 0.51
N GLY A 621 -10.99 -7.63 -0.18
CA GLY A 621 -10.72 -9.06 -0.18
C GLY A 621 -10.73 -9.63 1.24
N TRP A 622 -9.76 -10.50 1.51
CA TRP A 622 -9.53 -11.12 2.81
C TRP A 622 -8.37 -10.44 3.59
N LEU A 623 -8.08 -9.16 3.35
CA LEU A 623 -6.98 -8.42 4.01
C LEU A 623 -7.20 -8.23 5.52
N ALA A 624 -8.45 -8.09 5.96
CA ALA A 624 -8.77 -7.74 7.35
C ALA A 624 -8.24 -8.76 8.36
N GLY A 625 -7.60 -8.28 9.43
CA GLY A 625 -7.36 -9.07 10.63
C GLY A 625 -8.64 -9.27 11.47
N PRO A 626 -8.60 -10.10 12.51
CA PRO A 626 -9.80 -10.46 13.30
C PRO A 626 -10.41 -9.28 14.05
N VAL A 627 -9.65 -8.21 14.32
CA VAL A 627 -10.13 -7.05 15.09
C VAL A 627 -10.77 -5.97 14.22
N VAL A 628 -10.76 -6.12 12.90
CA VAL A 628 -11.35 -5.13 11.97
C VAL A 628 -12.29 -5.80 11.00
N TYR A 629 -13.25 -5.02 10.50
CA TYR A 629 -14.09 -5.38 9.36
C TYR A 629 -13.54 -4.79 8.06
N THR A 630 -14.35 -4.75 7.00
CA THR A 630 -13.87 -4.32 5.67
C THR A 630 -13.36 -2.87 5.66
N SER A 631 -14.11 -1.94 6.23
CA SER A 631 -13.65 -0.55 6.33
C SER A 631 -12.46 -0.42 7.28
N TYR A 632 -11.44 0.29 6.83
CA TYR A 632 -10.33 0.75 7.64
C TYR A 632 -10.27 2.28 7.62
N ASP A 633 -11.42 2.96 7.69
CA ASP A 633 -11.49 4.43 7.71
C ASP A 633 -10.70 5.05 8.87
N TYR A 634 -10.66 4.33 10.00
CA TYR A 634 -9.86 4.65 11.18
C TYR A 634 -10.28 5.94 11.92
N GLY A 635 -11.31 6.67 11.44
CA GLY A 635 -11.56 8.04 11.89
C GLY A 635 -10.42 9.01 11.51
N ALA A 636 -9.68 8.68 10.45
CA ALA A 636 -8.49 9.41 10.01
C ALA A 636 -8.82 10.80 9.45
N ALA A 637 -7.80 11.62 9.21
CA ALA A 637 -7.99 12.97 8.68
C ALA A 637 -8.55 12.97 7.25
N ILE A 638 -8.15 11.99 6.45
CA ILE A 638 -8.72 11.67 5.16
C ILE A 638 -9.61 10.43 5.35
N SER A 639 -10.90 10.56 5.08
CA SER A 639 -11.87 9.46 5.17
C SER A 639 -11.63 8.38 4.11
N GLU A 640 -12.22 7.20 4.31
CA GLU A 640 -12.11 6.07 3.36
C GLU A 640 -12.59 6.44 1.94
N ASP A 641 -13.55 7.36 1.81
CA ASP A 641 -14.00 7.95 0.54
C ASP A 641 -13.08 9.09 0.05
N ARG A 642 -11.88 9.18 0.60
CA ARG A 642 -10.84 10.17 0.28
C ARG A 642 -11.28 11.62 0.52
N GLY A 643 -12.32 11.86 1.32
CA GLY A 643 -12.76 13.19 1.75
C GLY A 643 -11.86 13.78 2.83
N LEU A 644 -11.77 15.12 2.91
CA LEU A 644 -11.08 15.80 4.01
C LEU A 644 -12.06 16.08 5.15
N ARG A 645 -11.76 15.56 6.35
CA ARG A 645 -12.50 15.88 7.58
C ARG A 645 -12.02 17.21 8.18
N GLU A 646 -12.78 17.77 9.12
CA GLU A 646 -12.41 19.03 9.80
C GLU A 646 -10.98 18.99 10.38
N LYS A 647 -10.60 17.84 10.95
CA LYS A 647 -9.26 17.58 11.52
C LYS A 647 -8.12 17.64 10.48
N ALA A 648 -8.39 17.50 9.19
CA ALA A 648 -7.38 17.71 8.15
C ALA A 648 -7.00 19.20 8.01
N TYR A 649 -7.95 20.12 8.20
CA TYR A 649 -7.66 21.56 8.13
C TYR A 649 -6.92 22.06 9.38
N ALA A 650 -7.16 21.45 10.54
CA ALA A 650 -6.34 21.69 11.73
C ALA A 650 -4.90 21.19 11.55
N LEU A 651 -4.72 20.01 10.94
CA LEU A 651 -3.39 19.54 10.54
C LEU A 651 -2.73 20.48 9.52
N LYS A 652 -3.49 21.04 8.57
CA LYS A 652 -2.96 22.04 7.63
C LYS A 652 -2.40 23.27 8.36
N GLN A 653 -3.12 23.82 9.33
CA GLN A 653 -2.62 24.94 10.15
C GLN A 653 -1.30 24.56 10.85
N GLN A 654 -1.25 23.39 11.48
CA GLN A 654 -0.05 22.91 12.19
C GLN A 654 1.11 22.65 11.23
N GLY A 655 0.87 21.99 10.10
CA GLY A 655 1.91 21.71 9.11
C GLY A 655 2.44 22.97 8.44
N MET A 656 1.58 23.95 8.15
CA MET A 656 2.02 25.27 7.67
C MET A 656 2.84 26.00 8.74
N PHE A 657 2.46 25.91 10.03
CA PHE A 657 3.27 26.41 11.14
C PHE A 657 4.63 25.71 11.20
N VAL A 658 4.66 24.37 11.09
CA VAL A 658 5.91 23.59 11.08
C VAL A 658 6.82 24.02 9.93
N GLN A 659 6.26 24.23 8.74
CA GLN A 659 7.02 24.73 7.57
C GLN A 659 7.55 26.15 7.82
N ALA A 660 6.72 27.05 8.34
CA ALA A 660 7.07 28.44 8.59
C ALA A 660 8.09 28.62 9.73
N ALA A 661 8.01 27.77 10.75
CA ALA A 661 8.83 27.81 11.96
C ALA A 661 9.90 26.70 12.02
N GLU A 662 10.14 25.99 10.91
CA GLU A 662 10.99 24.77 10.85
C GLU A 662 12.31 24.97 11.59
N GLN A 663 13.01 26.07 11.29
CA GLN A 663 14.34 26.32 11.87
C GLN A 663 14.29 26.59 13.37
N ALA A 664 13.20 27.17 13.89
CA ALA A 664 13.01 27.34 15.33
C ALA A 664 12.70 26.01 16.02
N LEU A 665 11.86 25.17 15.39
CA LEU A 665 11.44 23.87 15.91
C LEU A 665 12.52 22.79 15.84
N ALA A 666 13.37 22.83 14.82
CA ALA A 666 14.36 21.79 14.57
C ALA A 666 15.56 21.85 15.53
N GLU A 667 15.70 22.90 16.33
CA GLU A 667 16.77 23.09 17.32
C GLU A 667 16.23 23.80 18.56
N MET A 668 15.67 23.03 19.49
CA MET A 668 15.04 23.55 20.72
C MET A 668 15.72 23.03 21.99
N ASP A 669 16.04 23.94 22.89
CA ASP A 669 16.44 23.66 24.27
C ASP A 669 15.38 24.17 25.26
N LYS A 670 15.39 23.67 26.50
CA LYS A 670 14.43 24.14 27.52
C LYS A 670 14.74 25.60 27.89
N GLY A 671 13.72 26.45 27.84
CA GLY A 671 13.77 27.78 28.42
C GLY A 671 13.49 27.78 29.92
N PRO A 672 13.68 28.92 30.60
CA PRO A 672 13.23 29.12 31.98
C PRO A 672 11.74 28.82 32.16
N GLU A 673 11.34 28.21 33.27
CA GLU A 673 9.94 27.96 33.56
C GLU A 673 9.12 29.25 33.61
N LEU A 674 7.92 29.22 33.02
CA LEU A 674 7.00 30.36 33.00
C LEU A 674 5.85 30.11 33.99
N LYS A 675 5.58 31.11 34.82
CA LYS A 675 4.43 31.11 35.74
C LYS A 675 3.28 31.87 35.10
N THR A 676 2.12 31.22 35.05
CA THR A 676 0.87 31.81 34.58
C THR A 676 0.11 32.44 35.76
N SER A 677 -0.65 33.50 35.49
CA SER A 677 -1.53 34.12 36.49
C SER A 677 -2.74 33.26 36.88
N ASN A 678 -3.01 32.18 36.13
CA ASN A 678 -4.02 31.18 36.42
C ASN A 678 -3.42 29.78 36.28
N ALA A 679 -3.36 29.04 37.39
CA ALA A 679 -2.72 27.72 37.48
C ALA A 679 -3.41 26.63 36.64
N LYS A 680 -4.63 26.88 36.14
CA LYS A 680 -5.31 25.99 35.19
C LYS A 680 -4.70 26.01 33.80
N LEU A 681 -3.84 26.97 33.48
CA LEU A 681 -3.10 27.04 32.23
C LEU A 681 -1.60 26.86 32.50
N LYS A 682 -0.93 26.12 31.63
CA LYS A 682 0.53 25.95 31.60
C LYS A 682 1.05 26.48 30.25
N VAL A 683 2.23 27.12 30.29
CA VAL A 683 2.98 27.48 29.09
C VAL A 683 4.32 26.77 29.13
N TYR A 684 4.51 25.81 28.23
CA TYR A 684 5.81 25.22 27.98
C TYR A 684 6.69 26.25 27.27
N HIS A 685 7.98 26.24 27.57
CA HIS A 685 8.92 27.23 27.07
C HIS A 685 10.21 26.56 26.60
N ASN A 686 10.47 26.69 25.31
CA ASN A 686 11.72 26.31 24.68
C ASN A 686 12.39 27.54 24.05
N VAL A 687 13.70 27.47 23.86
CA VAL A 687 14.49 28.49 23.18
C VAL A 687 15.34 27.82 22.12
N ASN A 688 15.38 28.40 20.93
CA ASN A 688 16.38 28.04 19.92
C ASN A 688 17.70 28.74 20.27
N PRO A 689 18.76 27.99 20.62
CA PRO A 689 20.01 28.56 21.12
C PRO A 689 20.75 29.40 20.07
N LYS A 690 20.51 29.15 18.77
CA LYS A 690 21.17 29.84 17.67
C LYS A 690 20.50 31.15 17.30
N SER A 691 19.16 31.17 17.18
CA SER A 691 18.42 32.38 16.80
C SER A 691 18.02 33.24 18.01
N GLY A 692 17.96 32.65 19.21
CA GLY A 692 17.34 33.24 20.39
C GLY A 692 15.81 33.31 20.30
N THR A 693 15.19 32.57 19.37
CA THR A 693 13.73 32.49 19.25
C THR A 693 13.17 31.67 20.40
N HIS A 694 12.08 32.16 20.98
CA HIS A 694 11.33 31.45 22.00
C HIS A 694 10.15 30.73 21.34
N VAL A 695 10.03 29.43 21.61
CA VAL A 695 8.90 28.60 21.20
C VAL A 695 8.08 28.28 22.44
N LEU A 696 6.81 28.63 22.41
CA LEU A 696 5.91 28.54 23.55
C LEU A 696 4.73 27.66 23.19
N PHE A 697 4.28 26.82 24.13
CA PHE A 697 3.05 26.05 23.96
C PHE A 697 2.13 26.25 25.15
N ALA A 698 1.02 26.94 24.92
CA ALA A 698 0.02 27.19 25.93
C ALA A 698 -1.10 26.15 25.87
N VAL A 699 -1.44 25.56 27.00
CA VAL A 699 -2.44 24.49 27.12
C VAL A 699 -3.03 24.46 28.54
N HIS A 700 -4.17 23.82 28.72
CA HIS A 700 -4.70 23.51 30.05
C HIS A 700 -3.73 22.64 30.90
N SER A 701 -3.82 22.80 32.21
CA SER A 701 -3.12 22.01 33.23
C SER A 701 -4.14 21.54 34.28
N PRO A 702 -4.62 20.28 34.21
CA PRO A 702 -4.20 19.23 33.28
C PRO A 702 -4.76 19.43 31.85
N SER A 703 -4.08 18.86 30.85
CA SER A 703 -4.34 19.10 29.42
C SER A 703 -5.65 18.51 28.87
N ASP A 704 -6.34 17.71 29.67
CA ASP A 704 -7.64 17.11 29.38
C ASP A 704 -8.82 17.98 29.85
N ALA A 705 -8.55 19.14 30.45
CA ALA A 705 -9.61 20.09 30.82
C ALA A 705 -10.31 20.67 29.58
N LEU A 706 -11.61 20.97 29.75
CA LEU A 706 -12.51 21.47 28.71
C LEU A 706 -13.09 22.86 29.05
N THR A 707 -12.53 23.54 30.04
CA THR A 707 -12.99 24.85 30.49
C THR A 707 -12.56 25.97 29.55
N ASP A 708 -13.10 27.17 29.79
CA ASP A 708 -12.67 28.41 29.12
C ASP A 708 -11.91 29.25 30.14
N ASP A 709 -10.59 29.20 30.07
CA ASP A 709 -9.70 29.85 31.03
C ASP A 709 -8.78 30.85 30.31
N SER A 710 -8.49 31.96 30.98
CA SER A 710 -7.52 32.95 30.55
C SER A 710 -6.43 33.12 31.59
N ALA A 711 -5.23 33.48 31.15
CA ALA A 711 -4.08 33.79 31.98
C ALA A 711 -3.20 34.85 31.28
N SER A 712 -2.20 35.32 32.00
CA SER A 712 -1.05 36.02 31.46
C SER A 712 0.23 35.42 32.05
N PHE A 713 1.35 35.59 31.36
CA PHE A 713 2.67 35.19 31.86
C PHE A 713 3.72 36.22 31.47
N GLU A 714 4.75 36.34 32.30
CA GLU A 714 5.91 37.18 32.00
C GLU A 714 6.91 36.40 31.14
N LEU A 715 7.33 36.98 30.01
CA LEU A 715 8.39 36.43 29.17
C LEU A 715 9.54 37.44 29.07
N ALA A 716 10.70 37.04 29.57
CA ALA A 716 11.95 37.75 29.34
C ALA A 716 12.63 37.21 28.07
N THR A 717 12.96 38.12 27.16
CA THR A 717 13.63 37.83 25.88
C THR A 717 14.79 38.80 25.68
N LYS A 718 15.57 38.62 24.60
CA LYS A 718 16.55 39.63 24.16
C LYS A 718 15.91 40.99 23.78
N ASP A 719 14.59 41.02 23.55
CA ASP A 719 13.86 42.22 23.19
C ASP A 719 13.34 43.01 24.40
N GLY A 720 13.41 42.43 25.60
CA GLY A 720 12.86 42.98 26.84
C GLY A 720 11.93 41.98 27.56
N SER A 721 11.28 42.45 28.62
CA SER A 721 10.28 41.69 29.38
C SER A 721 8.86 42.12 29.03
N TYR A 722 7.99 41.15 28.79
CA TYR A 722 6.61 41.36 28.33
C TYR A 722 5.62 40.51 29.11
N GLN A 723 4.43 41.06 29.39
CA GLN A 723 3.29 40.33 29.92
C GLN A 723 2.39 39.90 28.77
N ILE A 724 2.32 38.59 28.50
CA ILE A 724 1.62 38.04 27.33
C ILE A 724 0.31 37.42 27.79
N PRO A 725 -0.86 37.86 27.27
CA PRO A 725 -2.14 37.23 27.57
C PRO A 725 -2.36 35.96 26.73
N VAL A 726 -3.02 34.97 27.33
CA VAL A 726 -3.44 33.74 26.65
C VAL A 726 -4.80 33.26 27.14
N ARG A 727 -5.60 32.70 26.23
CA ARG A 727 -6.88 32.06 26.52
C ARG A 727 -6.89 30.68 25.88
N ILE A 728 -7.40 29.68 26.60
CA ILE A 728 -7.63 28.32 26.08
C ILE A 728 -9.08 27.96 26.40
N ASN A 729 -9.83 27.54 25.38
CA ASN A 729 -11.25 27.19 25.50
C ASN A 729 -11.49 25.78 24.97
N GLY A 730 -12.00 24.90 25.83
CA GLY A 730 -12.19 23.49 25.51
C GLY A 730 -10.87 22.73 25.41
N GLN A 731 -10.87 21.62 24.68
CA GLN A 731 -9.64 20.89 24.36
C GLN A 731 -8.89 21.65 23.25
N ASP A 732 -8.02 22.57 23.64
CA ASP A 732 -7.24 23.39 22.71
C ASP A 732 -5.82 23.62 23.22
N GLY A 733 -4.92 23.99 22.30
CA GLY A 733 -3.54 24.35 22.59
C GLY A 733 -3.04 25.33 21.52
N LYS A 734 -2.08 26.18 21.88
CA LYS A 734 -1.55 27.23 21.00
C LYS A 734 -0.02 27.20 20.95
N LEU A 735 0.54 27.11 19.74
CA LEU A 735 1.97 27.24 19.50
C LEU A 735 2.29 28.70 19.16
N LEU A 736 3.06 29.35 20.02
CA LEU A 736 3.38 30.78 19.92
C LEU A 736 4.89 30.97 19.76
N LEU A 737 5.26 32.07 19.09
CA LEU A 737 6.66 32.45 18.89
C LEU A 737 6.92 33.86 19.44
N ALA A 738 8.11 34.04 20.00
CA ALA A 738 8.60 35.33 20.46
C ALA A 738 10.10 35.50 20.16
N SER A 739 10.54 36.74 20.03
CA SER A 739 11.87 37.11 19.54
C SER A 739 12.25 36.37 18.24
N TYR A 740 11.33 36.41 17.29
CA TYR A 740 11.35 35.61 16.07
C TYR A 740 11.66 36.49 14.85
N ALA A 741 12.64 36.06 14.06
CA ALA A 741 12.94 36.64 12.77
C ALA A 741 11.91 36.16 11.75
N MET A 742 10.94 37.01 11.46
CA MET A 742 9.82 36.73 10.56
C MET A 742 10.09 37.41 9.22
N GLU A 743 10.80 36.72 8.33
CA GLU A 743 11.41 37.31 7.14
C GLU A 743 12.28 38.54 7.43
N ARG A 744 11.92 39.71 6.90
CA ARG A 744 12.62 40.98 7.17
C ARG A 744 11.98 41.74 8.34
N GLN A 745 10.96 41.14 8.95
CA GLN A 745 10.27 41.63 10.15
C GLN A 745 10.86 41.01 11.41
N HIS A 746 10.60 41.65 12.54
CA HIS A 746 10.98 41.14 13.85
C HIS A 746 9.75 41.08 14.73
N LEU A 747 9.31 39.85 15.01
CA LEU A 747 8.23 39.55 15.92
C LEU A 747 8.77 39.53 17.34
N VAL A 748 8.36 40.50 18.17
CA VAL A 748 8.68 40.52 19.60
C VAL A 748 7.88 39.41 20.28
N TYR A 749 6.56 39.40 20.11
CA TYR A 749 5.68 38.27 20.43
C TYR A 749 4.33 38.39 19.71
N SER A 750 3.60 37.30 19.63
CA SER A 750 2.17 37.28 19.35
C SER A 750 1.47 36.25 20.24
N ASN A 751 0.23 36.54 20.66
CA ASN A 751 -0.65 35.53 21.23
C ASN A 751 -1.52 34.83 20.17
N SER A 752 -1.35 35.20 18.90
CA SER A 752 -1.93 34.54 17.74
C SER A 752 -0.91 33.58 17.15
N GLU A 753 -1.37 32.48 16.58
CA GLU A 753 -0.51 31.45 16.00
C GLU A 753 -0.06 31.89 14.61
N ILE A 754 1.22 31.71 14.27
CA ILE A 754 1.71 31.90 12.90
C ILE A 754 1.21 30.73 12.07
N GLN A 755 0.49 30.98 10.98
CA GLN A 755 0.19 29.94 10.01
C GLN A 755 1.25 29.87 8.92
N THR A 756 1.63 31.02 8.33
CA THR A 756 2.72 31.11 7.34
C THR A 756 3.24 32.53 7.24
N HIS A 757 4.46 32.68 6.72
CA HIS A 757 5.02 33.95 6.26
C HIS A 757 6.00 33.71 5.12
N PHE A 758 6.20 34.70 4.25
CA PHE A 758 7.13 34.63 3.12
C PHE A 758 7.44 36.01 2.53
N ARG A 759 8.55 36.12 1.80
CA ARG A 759 8.90 37.31 1.01
C ARG A 759 8.10 37.35 -0.29
N ASN A 760 7.56 38.52 -0.62
CA ASN A 760 6.87 38.80 -1.86
C ASN A 760 7.40 40.12 -2.48
N GLY A 761 8.48 40.00 -3.25
CA GLY A 761 9.18 41.16 -3.82
C GLY A 761 9.70 42.11 -2.71
N GLU A 762 9.34 43.38 -2.81
CA GLU A 762 9.76 44.40 -1.83
C GLU A 762 9.10 44.26 -0.46
N ARG A 763 7.97 43.53 -0.36
CA ARG A 763 7.23 43.35 0.89
C ARG A 763 7.30 41.93 1.44
N ASP A 764 6.99 41.78 2.72
CA ASP A 764 6.72 40.48 3.35
C ASP A 764 5.19 40.26 3.46
N ILE A 765 4.75 39.01 3.44
CA ILE A 765 3.37 38.62 3.72
C ILE A 765 3.37 37.68 4.92
N VAL A 766 2.51 37.96 5.89
CA VAL A 766 2.40 37.19 7.13
C VAL A 766 0.93 36.86 7.37
N LEU A 767 0.65 35.60 7.71
CA LEU A 767 -0.66 35.13 8.13
C LEU A 767 -0.59 34.64 9.58
N LEU A 768 -1.28 35.36 10.47
CA LEU A 768 -1.56 34.93 11.83
C LEU A 768 -3.01 34.50 11.96
N HIS A 769 -3.26 33.53 12.82
CA HIS A 769 -4.61 33.09 13.11
C HIS A 769 -4.87 32.88 14.61
N GLY A 770 -6.15 32.90 14.96
CA GLY A 770 -6.65 32.64 16.31
C GLY A 770 -8.00 31.95 16.25
N ARG A 771 -8.61 31.68 17.41
CA ARG A 771 -9.96 31.09 17.43
C ARG A 771 -11.00 32.16 17.16
N ASP A 772 -12.16 31.74 16.68
CA ASP A 772 -13.27 32.63 16.35
C ASP A 772 -13.63 33.52 17.55
N LYS A 773 -13.70 34.84 17.32
CA LYS A 773 -13.99 35.88 18.32
C LYS A 773 -13.04 35.88 19.51
N GLU A 774 -11.79 35.46 19.31
CA GLU A 774 -10.74 35.57 20.31
C GLU A 774 -9.94 36.87 20.13
N ALA A 775 -9.63 37.56 21.24
CA ALA A 775 -8.80 38.76 21.20
C ALA A 775 -7.34 38.42 20.86
N GLY A 776 -6.79 39.13 19.87
CA GLY A 776 -5.41 38.99 19.43
C GLY A 776 -4.56 40.20 19.77
N GLU A 777 -3.29 39.94 20.04
CA GLU A 777 -2.25 40.93 20.33
C GLU A 777 -0.94 40.50 19.67
N THR A 778 -0.36 41.39 18.87
CA THR A 778 0.93 41.18 18.20
C THR A 778 1.83 42.39 18.40
N VAL A 779 3.08 42.17 18.77
CA VAL A 779 4.09 43.22 18.94
C VAL A 779 5.25 43.01 17.99
N LEU A 780 5.57 44.06 17.22
CA LEU A 780 6.64 44.09 16.22
C LEU A 780 7.66 45.17 16.57
N ARG A 781 8.95 44.94 16.29
CA ARG A 781 10.02 45.90 16.60
C ARG A 781 10.37 46.76 15.39
N TYR A 782 10.40 48.08 15.54
CA TYR A 782 10.83 49.04 14.52
C TYR A 782 11.81 50.07 15.09
N ALA A 783 12.64 50.67 14.23
CA ALA A 783 13.61 51.70 14.63
C ALA A 783 12.96 53.07 14.87
N SER A 784 11.82 53.32 14.23
CA SER A 784 11.00 54.53 14.40
C SER A 784 9.54 54.18 14.09
N ALA A 785 8.62 55.11 14.36
CA ALA A 785 7.19 54.86 14.19
C ALA A 785 6.88 54.46 12.73
N PRO A 786 6.38 53.23 12.47
CA PRO A 786 5.97 52.83 11.14
C PRO A 786 4.59 53.41 10.80
N LYS A 787 4.27 53.48 9.51
CA LYS A 787 2.93 53.76 9.01
C LYS A 787 2.11 52.48 9.03
N VAL A 788 0.98 52.49 9.73
CA VAL A 788 0.01 51.38 9.81
C VAL A 788 -1.27 51.77 9.08
N GLU A 789 -1.65 50.97 8.09
CA GLU A 789 -2.86 51.15 7.29
C GLU A 789 -3.73 49.89 7.43
N VAL A 790 -4.91 50.03 8.05
CA VAL A 790 -5.90 48.95 8.10
C VAL A 790 -6.74 49.00 6.83
N LEU A 791 -6.57 48.00 5.96
CA LEU A 791 -7.26 47.90 4.67
C LEU A 791 -8.64 47.27 4.83
N SER A 792 -8.78 46.32 5.75
CA SER A 792 -10.06 45.71 6.14
C SER A 792 -10.00 45.15 7.56
N GLY A 793 -11.17 45.01 8.20
CA GLY A 793 -11.28 44.52 9.58
C GLY A 793 -11.04 45.61 10.63
N GLN A 794 -10.97 45.22 11.91
CA GLN A 794 -10.78 46.13 13.03
C GLN A 794 -9.47 45.82 13.76
N VAL A 795 -8.50 46.72 13.62
CA VAL A 795 -7.18 46.60 14.26
C VAL A 795 -6.79 47.95 14.85
N GLY A 796 -6.55 47.97 16.15
CA GLY A 796 -5.92 49.11 16.85
C GLY A 796 -4.40 48.98 16.83
N SER A 797 -3.69 50.11 16.77
CA SER A 797 -2.22 50.15 16.78
C SER A 797 -1.68 51.24 17.69
N VAL A 798 -0.66 50.92 18.50
CA VAL A 798 0.06 51.86 19.37
C VAL A 798 1.57 51.64 19.21
N PHE A 799 2.33 52.72 19.01
CA PHE A 799 3.80 52.66 18.91
C PHE A 799 4.45 53.25 20.17
N ASP A 800 5.26 52.45 20.85
CA ASP A 800 6.12 52.88 21.95
C ASP A 800 7.50 53.26 21.38
N ALA A 801 7.78 54.55 21.32
CA ALA A 801 9.04 55.06 20.78
C ALA A 801 10.27 54.74 21.65
N ALA A 802 10.10 54.50 22.95
CA ALA A 802 11.22 54.19 23.84
C ALA A 802 11.72 52.75 23.62
N LYS A 803 10.81 51.83 23.33
CA LYS A 803 11.13 50.42 23.04
C LYS A 803 11.26 50.11 21.55
N GLY A 804 10.69 50.97 20.69
CA GLY A 804 10.51 50.69 19.27
C GLY A 804 9.40 49.66 19.01
N ASP A 805 8.50 49.45 19.97
CA ASP A 805 7.48 48.41 19.89
C ASP A 805 6.20 48.95 19.24
N LEU A 806 5.80 48.35 18.12
CA LEU A 806 4.47 48.52 17.55
C LEU A 806 3.55 47.41 18.08
N LYS A 807 2.61 47.76 18.95
CA LYS A 807 1.56 46.87 19.45
C LYS A 807 0.31 46.99 18.59
N LEU A 808 -0.18 45.84 18.12
CA LEU A 808 -1.44 45.68 17.39
C LEU A 808 -2.43 44.92 18.27
N SER A 809 -3.68 45.38 18.34
CA SER A 809 -4.77 44.75 19.09
C SER A 809 -5.99 44.56 18.21
N TYR A 810 -6.57 43.38 18.20
CA TYR A 810 -7.63 42.99 17.26
C TYR A 810 -8.51 41.88 17.82
N MET A 811 -9.59 41.59 17.12
CA MET A 811 -10.45 40.43 17.35
C MET A 811 -10.36 39.52 16.14
N HIS A 812 -10.20 38.22 16.33
CA HIS A 812 -10.22 37.24 15.25
C HIS A 812 -11.66 37.06 14.74
N ASP A 813 -12.02 37.85 13.73
CA ASP A 813 -13.37 37.89 13.15
C ASP A 813 -13.28 38.05 11.63
N GLY A 814 -13.37 36.93 10.90
CA GLY A 814 -13.09 36.89 9.47
C GLY A 814 -11.61 37.13 9.15
N LEU A 815 -11.33 38.03 8.21
CA LEU A 815 -9.97 38.40 7.79
C LEU A 815 -9.73 39.90 7.87
N ALA A 816 -8.88 40.33 8.81
CA ALA A 816 -8.34 41.68 8.83
C ALA A 816 -7.04 41.76 8.02
N ARG A 817 -6.84 42.90 7.35
CA ARG A 817 -5.71 43.17 6.45
C ARG A 817 -5.03 44.45 6.87
N VAL A 818 -3.74 44.38 7.19
CA VAL A 818 -2.96 45.53 7.68
C VAL A 818 -1.69 45.68 6.85
N ARG A 819 -1.51 46.84 6.23
CA ARG A 819 -0.25 47.21 5.58
C ARG A 819 0.60 48.01 6.56
N ILE A 820 1.85 47.61 6.74
CA ILE A 820 2.82 48.30 7.60
C ILE A 820 4.02 48.69 6.75
N SER A 821 4.48 49.93 6.83
CA SER A 821 5.63 50.41 6.06
C SER A 821 6.44 51.45 6.83
N GLY A 822 7.71 51.66 6.45
CA GLY A 822 8.60 52.57 7.15
C GLY A 822 9.17 51.96 8.44
N GLY A 823 9.56 52.80 9.39
CA GLY A 823 10.14 52.34 10.67
C GLY A 823 11.45 51.56 10.56
N GLY A 824 12.14 51.64 9.42
CA GLY A 824 13.41 50.95 9.17
C GLY A 824 13.31 49.49 8.71
N ARG A 825 12.13 49.02 8.28
CA ARG A 825 11.94 47.66 7.74
C ARG A 825 11.30 47.66 6.36
N ALA A 826 11.40 46.50 5.68
CA ALA A 826 10.65 46.25 4.46
C ALA A 826 9.14 46.36 4.74
N PRO A 827 8.32 46.85 3.77
CA PRO A 827 6.88 46.83 3.92
C PRO A 827 6.34 45.43 4.22
N MET A 828 5.23 45.34 4.94
CA MET A 828 4.57 44.08 5.27
C MET A 828 3.07 44.17 5.01
N LEU A 829 2.49 43.10 4.48
CA LEU A 829 1.06 42.81 4.56
C LEU A 829 0.82 41.75 5.64
N LEU A 830 0.16 42.15 6.71
CA LEU A 830 -0.26 41.28 7.79
C LEU A 830 -1.73 40.89 7.61
N LEU A 831 -1.98 39.59 7.53
CA LEU A 831 -3.28 38.95 7.44
C LEU A 831 -3.60 38.34 8.81
N LEU A 832 -4.74 38.72 9.39
CA LEU A 832 -5.19 38.25 10.70
C LEU A 832 -6.53 37.52 10.52
N ALA A 833 -6.52 36.20 10.68
CA ALA A 833 -7.65 35.34 10.34
C ALA A 833 -8.26 34.66 11.58
N ASP A 834 -9.58 34.54 11.61
CA ASP A 834 -10.25 33.56 12.48
C ASP A 834 -10.00 32.11 12.01
N GLU A 835 -10.49 31.14 12.79
CA GLU A 835 -10.26 29.72 12.52
C GLU A 835 -10.91 29.30 11.20
N LYS A 836 -12.16 29.71 10.99
CA LYS A 836 -12.92 29.36 9.78
C LYS A 836 -12.26 29.89 8.51
N THR A 837 -11.71 31.10 8.57
CA THR A 837 -11.05 31.72 7.41
C THR A 837 -9.68 31.09 7.17
N SER A 838 -8.90 30.86 8.22
CA SER A 838 -7.58 30.21 8.13
C SER A 838 -7.64 28.75 7.66
N PHE A 839 -8.71 28.01 7.96
CA PHE A 839 -8.96 26.69 7.38
C PHE A 839 -9.07 26.70 5.86
N ASN A 840 -9.45 27.82 5.26
CA ASN A 840 -9.56 27.99 3.81
C ASN A 840 -8.29 28.62 3.18
N MET A 841 -7.22 28.81 3.94
CA MET A 841 -5.93 29.27 3.41
C MET A 841 -5.08 28.07 2.96
N TRP A 842 -4.50 28.17 1.77
CA TRP A 842 -3.60 27.17 1.19
C TRP A 842 -2.26 27.83 0.87
N ARG A 843 -1.17 27.07 1.01
CA ARG A 843 0.18 27.51 0.69
C ARG A 843 0.73 26.63 -0.41
N GLN A 844 1.28 27.24 -1.45
CA GLN A 844 1.96 26.55 -2.54
C GLN A 844 3.36 27.10 -2.72
N ASP A 845 4.34 26.19 -2.72
CA ASP A 845 5.74 26.52 -2.97
C ASP A 845 6.05 26.30 -4.45
N THR A 846 6.46 27.35 -5.15
CA THR A 846 6.83 27.30 -6.56
C THR A 846 8.28 27.77 -6.76
N PRO A 847 8.92 27.43 -7.89
CA PRO A 847 10.24 27.98 -8.23
C PRO A 847 10.29 29.52 -8.30
N HIS A 848 9.14 30.19 -8.45
CA HIS A 848 9.02 31.64 -8.55
C HIS A 848 8.62 32.32 -7.21
N GLY A 849 8.51 31.55 -6.13
CA GLY A 849 8.13 32.03 -4.80
C GLY A 849 6.91 31.31 -4.23
N VAL A 850 6.53 31.74 -3.03
CA VAL A 850 5.39 31.19 -2.28
C VAL A 850 4.11 31.89 -2.68
N MET A 851 3.03 31.13 -2.82
CA MET A 851 1.68 31.63 -3.04
C MET A 851 0.80 31.26 -1.85
N LEU A 852 -0.17 32.12 -1.58
CA LEU A 852 -1.19 31.92 -0.57
C LEU A 852 -2.56 32.09 -1.22
N GLU A 853 -3.42 31.09 -1.11
CA GLU A 853 -4.77 31.10 -1.67
C GLU A 853 -5.83 31.01 -0.59
N LEU A 854 -6.79 31.95 -0.56
CA LEU A 854 -8.00 31.87 0.26
C LEU A 854 -9.14 31.30 -0.58
N THR A 855 -9.53 30.06 -0.31
CA THR A 855 -10.66 29.38 -0.97
C THR A 855 -11.12 28.13 -0.21
N PRO A 856 -12.43 27.80 -0.23
CA PRO A 856 -12.92 26.51 0.25
C PRO A 856 -12.62 25.35 -0.73
N ALA A 857 -12.13 25.64 -1.93
CA ALA A 857 -11.60 24.63 -2.83
C ALA A 857 -10.33 23.99 -2.25
N LEU A 858 -10.12 22.70 -2.49
CA LEU A 858 -8.81 22.09 -2.26
C LEU A 858 -7.86 22.55 -3.35
N VAL A 859 -6.70 23.10 -2.99
CA VAL A 859 -5.62 23.43 -3.95
C VAL A 859 -4.55 22.35 -3.86
N ARG A 860 -4.30 21.63 -4.95
CA ARG A 860 -3.33 20.52 -5.04
C ARG A 860 -1.96 21.01 -5.45
N SER A 861 -1.91 21.87 -6.45
CA SER A 861 -0.67 22.37 -7.04
C SER A 861 -0.86 23.75 -7.65
N ALA A 862 0.26 24.47 -7.80
CA ALA A 862 0.35 25.73 -8.50
C ALA A 862 1.59 25.75 -9.41
N LYS A 863 1.42 26.23 -10.65
CA LYS A 863 2.51 26.49 -11.58
C LYS A 863 2.39 27.90 -12.14
N LEU A 864 3.39 28.74 -11.90
CA LEU A 864 3.53 30.05 -12.52
C LEU A 864 4.57 29.98 -13.64
N ASP A 865 4.20 30.36 -14.85
CA ASP A 865 5.09 30.42 -16.00
C ASP A 865 4.69 31.60 -16.90
N GLY A 866 5.63 32.49 -17.21
CA GLY A 866 5.40 33.66 -18.07
C GLY A 866 4.22 34.56 -17.64
N GLY A 867 3.94 34.69 -16.34
CA GLY A 867 2.81 35.47 -15.81
C GLY A 867 1.45 34.74 -15.84
N LYS A 868 1.41 33.47 -16.26
CA LYS A 868 0.22 32.61 -16.20
C LYS A 868 0.31 31.69 -15.00
N LEU A 869 -0.63 31.83 -14.06
CA LEU A 869 -0.80 30.95 -12.92
C LEU A 869 -1.81 29.84 -13.23
N ALA A 870 -1.34 28.60 -13.31
CA ALA A 870 -2.18 27.42 -13.40
C ALA A 870 -2.32 26.76 -12.01
N LEU A 871 -3.54 26.71 -11.51
CA LEU A 871 -3.91 26.00 -10.29
C LEU A 871 -4.64 24.71 -10.66
N GLU A 872 -4.35 23.65 -9.90
CA GLU A 872 -5.11 22.39 -9.96
C GLU A 872 -5.69 22.08 -8.60
N GLY A 873 -6.88 21.50 -8.57
CA GLY A 873 -7.59 21.29 -7.31
C GLY A 873 -8.98 20.72 -7.45
N ASP A 874 -9.69 20.68 -6.32
CA ASP A 874 -11.05 20.16 -6.23
C ASP A 874 -12.01 21.20 -5.70
N THR A 875 -13.21 21.26 -6.28
CA THR A 875 -14.32 22.09 -5.79
C THR A 875 -15.52 21.23 -5.42
N THR A 876 -16.11 21.50 -4.26
CA THR A 876 -17.36 20.86 -3.79
C THR A 876 -18.57 21.78 -3.91
N LYS A 877 -18.34 23.06 -4.21
CA LYS A 877 -19.36 24.08 -4.51
C LYS A 877 -18.71 25.23 -5.29
N ASP A 878 -19.55 26.08 -5.89
CA ASP A 878 -19.09 27.31 -6.53
C ASP A 878 -18.35 28.19 -5.51
N SER A 879 -17.13 28.61 -5.84
CA SER A 879 -16.33 29.46 -4.97
C SER A 879 -15.27 30.24 -5.72
N ALA A 880 -15.00 31.47 -5.30
CA ALA A 880 -13.90 32.27 -5.82
C ALA A 880 -12.58 31.96 -5.09
N LEU A 881 -11.47 32.39 -5.67
CA LEU A 881 -10.15 32.38 -5.05
C LEU A 881 -9.67 33.82 -4.85
N GLU A 882 -8.98 34.06 -3.76
CA GLU A 882 -8.15 35.24 -3.55
C GLU A 882 -6.71 34.80 -3.37
N ILE A 883 -5.78 35.37 -4.14
CA ILE A 883 -4.42 34.86 -4.29
C ILE A 883 -3.43 35.97 -3.96
N TRP A 884 -2.51 35.71 -3.04
CA TRP A 884 -1.36 36.55 -2.73
C TRP A 884 -0.07 35.85 -3.19
N GLY A 885 0.98 36.64 -3.44
CA GLY A 885 2.31 36.11 -3.75
C GLY A 885 2.57 35.89 -5.25
N ALA A 886 1.52 35.82 -6.07
CA ALA A 886 1.64 35.58 -7.51
C ALA A 886 1.70 36.90 -8.31
N ASP A 887 2.75 37.07 -9.11
CA ASP A 887 2.79 38.07 -10.19
C ASP A 887 2.16 37.46 -11.46
N ALA A 888 0.82 37.34 -11.44
CA ALA A 888 0.05 36.67 -12.48
C ALA A 888 -0.88 37.66 -13.20
N SER A 889 -0.81 37.68 -14.53
CA SER A 889 -1.74 38.42 -15.39
C SER A 889 -2.89 37.54 -15.90
N ALA A 890 -2.74 36.22 -15.81
CA ALA A 890 -3.76 35.24 -16.15
C ALA A 890 -3.79 34.10 -15.13
N VAL A 891 -4.99 33.67 -14.74
CA VAL A 891 -5.20 32.56 -13.80
C VAL A 891 -6.09 31.51 -14.45
N THR A 892 -5.72 30.24 -14.32
CA THR A 892 -6.57 29.10 -14.68
C THR A 892 -6.74 28.17 -13.50
N PHE A 893 -7.93 27.57 -13.34
CA PHE A 893 -8.16 26.48 -12.39
C PHE A 893 -8.62 25.24 -13.14
N ASN A 894 -7.90 24.12 -13.01
CA ASN A 894 -8.10 22.88 -13.79
C ASN A 894 -8.20 23.16 -15.31
N GLY A 895 -7.33 24.04 -15.81
CA GLY A 895 -7.29 24.45 -17.22
C GLY A 895 -8.36 25.46 -17.66
N VAL A 896 -9.34 25.80 -16.81
CA VAL A 896 -10.38 26.80 -17.10
C VAL A 896 -9.88 28.19 -16.73
N ALA A 897 -9.86 29.11 -17.70
CA ALA A 897 -9.50 30.51 -17.47
C ALA A 897 -10.51 31.21 -16.55
N LEU A 898 -9.99 32.00 -15.62
CA LEU A 898 -10.77 32.79 -14.69
C LEU A 898 -10.54 34.29 -14.94
N SER A 899 -11.60 35.08 -14.84
CA SER A 899 -11.46 36.53 -14.83
C SER A 899 -10.81 36.95 -13.52
N VAL A 900 -9.88 37.89 -13.58
CA VAL A 900 -9.10 38.34 -12.42
C VAL A 900 -9.31 39.83 -12.15
N SER A 901 -9.27 40.21 -10.88
CA SER A 901 -9.35 41.60 -10.43
C SER A 901 -8.36 41.85 -9.29
N ALA A 902 -7.51 42.86 -9.45
CA ALA A 902 -6.58 43.27 -8.42
C ALA A 902 -7.32 43.85 -7.21
N GLN A 903 -6.87 43.52 -6.01
CA GLN A 903 -7.42 44.00 -4.75
C GLN A 903 -6.52 45.08 -4.12
N PRO A 904 -7.06 45.94 -3.22
CA PRO A 904 -6.29 47.01 -2.59
C PRO A 904 -5.09 46.55 -1.76
N ASP A 905 -5.07 45.30 -1.30
CA ASP A 905 -3.97 44.68 -0.58
C ASP A 905 -2.94 44.00 -1.51
N GLY A 906 -3.10 44.13 -2.83
CA GLY A 906 -2.23 43.52 -3.84
C GLY A 906 -2.47 42.03 -4.05
N SER A 907 -3.58 41.47 -3.55
CA SER A 907 -4.05 40.15 -3.96
C SER A 907 -4.77 40.23 -5.31
N ILE A 908 -4.99 39.05 -5.91
CA ILE A 908 -5.81 38.90 -7.10
C ILE A 908 -7.04 38.06 -6.73
N LYS A 909 -8.22 38.60 -6.97
CA LYS A 909 -9.49 37.88 -6.80
C LYS A 909 -10.00 37.36 -8.14
N THR A 910 -10.38 36.10 -8.18
CA THR A 910 -10.90 35.44 -9.38
C THR A 910 -12.43 35.50 -9.45
N SER A 911 -12.98 35.25 -10.64
CA SER A 911 -14.35 34.75 -10.80
C SER A 911 -14.52 33.41 -10.09
N ALA A 912 -15.76 33.02 -9.79
CA ALA A 912 -16.04 31.73 -9.16
C ALA A 912 -15.60 30.56 -10.05
N VAL A 913 -14.93 29.58 -9.44
CA VAL A 913 -14.73 28.24 -10.00
C VAL A 913 -16.00 27.45 -9.71
N ARG A 914 -16.46 26.68 -10.71
CA ARG A 914 -17.69 25.88 -10.61
C ARG A 914 -17.50 24.69 -9.67
N GLY A 915 -18.52 24.40 -8.87
CA GLY A 915 -18.68 23.17 -8.11
C GLY A 915 -19.05 21.96 -8.99
N PRO A 916 -19.28 20.80 -8.37
CA PRO A 916 -19.58 19.58 -9.10
C PRO A 916 -20.94 19.64 -9.80
N GLU A 917 -21.03 18.98 -10.94
CA GLU A 917 -22.30 18.65 -11.57
C GLU A 917 -23.09 17.63 -10.74
N THR A 918 -24.42 17.65 -10.89
CA THR A 918 -25.30 16.69 -10.22
C THR A 918 -25.01 15.27 -10.69
N VAL A 919 -24.85 14.35 -9.73
CA VAL A 919 -24.70 12.93 -9.98
C VAL A 919 -26.07 12.25 -9.97
N SER A 920 -26.36 11.48 -11.01
CA SER A 920 -27.53 10.60 -11.08
C SER A 920 -27.08 9.15 -11.01
N LEU A 921 -27.74 8.33 -10.19
CA LEU A 921 -27.40 6.93 -10.00
C LEU A 921 -28.57 6.02 -10.42
N PRO A 922 -28.30 4.88 -11.07
CA PRO A 922 -29.34 3.91 -11.38
C PRO A 922 -29.89 3.29 -10.09
N SER A 923 -31.20 3.06 -10.04
CA SER A 923 -31.80 2.24 -8.99
C SER A 923 -31.39 0.78 -9.18
N LEU A 924 -30.63 0.24 -8.22
CA LEU A 924 -30.25 -1.18 -8.25
C LEU A 924 -31.48 -2.09 -8.08
N ALA A 925 -32.48 -1.69 -7.30
CA ALA A 925 -33.72 -2.44 -7.13
C ALA A 925 -34.54 -2.56 -8.43
N ALA A 926 -34.37 -1.62 -9.37
CA ALA A 926 -35.02 -1.67 -10.69
C ALA A 926 -34.22 -2.44 -11.74
N GLN A 927 -33.00 -2.87 -11.43
CA GLN A 927 -32.18 -3.65 -12.37
C GLN A 927 -32.67 -5.09 -12.47
N LYS A 928 -32.33 -5.74 -13.59
CA LYS A 928 -32.55 -7.17 -13.74
C LYS A 928 -31.56 -7.92 -12.87
N TRP A 929 -32.04 -8.45 -11.75
CA TRP A 929 -31.28 -9.35 -10.90
C TRP A 929 -31.48 -10.80 -11.34
N THR A 930 -30.41 -11.57 -11.16
CA THR A 930 -30.41 -13.01 -11.38
C THR A 930 -29.83 -13.71 -10.18
N ARG A 931 -30.25 -14.96 -9.95
CA ARG A 931 -29.82 -15.80 -8.85
C ARG A 931 -29.32 -17.16 -9.35
N ARG A 932 -28.36 -17.72 -8.64
CA ARG A 932 -27.91 -19.11 -8.78
C ARG A 932 -27.59 -19.71 -7.42
N MET A 933 -28.05 -20.93 -7.15
CA MET A 933 -27.72 -21.64 -5.91
C MET A 933 -26.24 -22.07 -5.93
N ASP A 934 -25.51 -21.86 -4.84
CA ASP A 934 -24.17 -22.39 -4.58
C ASP A 934 -24.34 -23.65 -3.68
N SER A 935 -23.33 -24.02 -2.91
CA SER A 935 -23.27 -25.17 -2.03
C SER A 935 -23.63 -26.52 -2.70
N PRO A 936 -23.28 -26.79 -3.98
CA PRO A 936 -23.46 -28.13 -4.53
C PRO A 936 -22.74 -29.20 -3.69
N GLU A 937 -21.68 -28.81 -2.97
CA GLU A 937 -20.93 -29.61 -2.01
C GLU A 937 -21.79 -30.19 -0.89
N ALA A 938 -22.95 -29.62 -0.56
CA ALA A 938 -23.84 -30.17 0.46
C ALA A 938 -24.53 -31.46 -0.03
N GLN A 939 -24.70 -31.64 -1.33
CA GLN A 939 -25.46 -32.75 -1.90
C GLN A 939 -24.70 -34.10 -1.77
N PRO A 940 -25.39 -35.23 -1.48
CA PRO A 940 -24.73 -36.53 -1.36
C PRO A 940 -23.98 -36.93 -2.63
N GLY A 941 -24.58 -36.66 -3.80
CA GLY A 941 -24.05 -37.03 -5.12
C GLY A 941 -22.98 -36.09 -5.67
N PHE A 942 -22.53 -35.08 -4.92
CA PHE A 942 -21.46 -34.20 -5.37
C PHE A 942 -20.13 -34.97 -5.51
N ASP A 943 -19.49 -34.82 -6.68
CA ASP A 943 -18.19 -35.43 -6.96
C ASP A 943 -17.06 -34.57 -6.39
N ASP A 944 -16.47 -35.05 -5.30
CA ASP A 944 -15.29 -34.45 -4.66
C ASP A 944 -14.00 -35.26 -4.95
N SER A 945 -13.99 -36.11 -5.99
CA SER A 945 -12.85 -36.98 -6.33
C SER A 945 -11.55 -36.23 -6.58
N GLN A 946 -11.63 -34.96 -6.99
CA GLN A 946 -10.49 -34.06 -7.21
C GLN A 946 -10.08 -33.27 -5.97
N TRP A 947 -10.86 -33.32 -4.88
CA TRP A 947 -10.51 -32.62 -3.64
C TRP A 947 -9.34 -33.29 -2.92
N VAL A 948 -8.64 -32.50 -2.12
CA VAL A 948 -7.51 -33.00 -1.34
C VAL A 948 -8.05 -33.94 -0.25
N LYS A 949 -7.49 -35.15 -0.16
CA LYS A 949 -7.81 -36.08 0.93
C LYS A 949 -7.12 -35.62 2.20
N ALA A 950 -7.87 -35.50 3.29
CA ALA A 950 -7.28 -35.21 4.60
C ALA A 950 -6.48 -36.43 5.09
N ASP A 951 -5.29 -36.19 5.62
CA ASP A 951 -4.35 -37.21 6.06
C ASP A 951 -3.80 -36.90 7.46
N SER A 952 -2.87 -37.71 7.95
CA SER A 952 -2.22 -37.49 9.24
C SER A 952 -0.94 -36.64 9.13
N ARG A 953 -0.88 -35.71 8.16
CA ARG A 953 0.28 -34.81 8.02
C ARG A 953 0.49 -34.01 9.28
N ALA A 954 1.72 -33.64 9.50
CA ALA A 954 2.10 -32.92 10.69
C ALA A 954 1.66 -31.43 10.55
N SER A 955 0.88 -30.91 11.52
CA SER A 955 0.35 -29.54 11.49
C SER A 955 1.32 -28.51 12.07
N ALA A 956 1.29 -27.25 11.60
CA ALA A 956 1.99 -26.13 12.24
C ALA A 956 1.15 -25.39 13.27
N ALA A 957 -0.08 -25.86 13.54
CA ALA A 957 -1.00 -25.20 14.44
C ALA A 957 -0.46 -25.04 15.86
N GLN A 958 -0.98 -24.03 16.57
CA GLN A 958 -0.75 -23.86 18.00
C GLN A 958 -1.13 -25.11 18.79
N THR A 959 -0.43 -25.39 19.89
CA THR A 959 -0.55 -26.64 20.64
C THR A 959 -1.99 -26.97 21.05
N TRP A 960 -2.80 -25.97 21.43
CA TRP A 960 -4.21 -26.16 21.83
C TRP A 960 -5.19 -26.27 20.66
N THR A 961 -4.74 -26.04 19.42
CA THR A 961 -5.53 -26.24 18.19
C THR A 961 -4.90 -27.29 17.26
N MET A 962 -3.95 -28.09 17.77
CA MET A 962 -3.41 -29.22 17.03
C MET A 962 -4.48 -30.32 16.84
N PRO A 963 -4.39 -31.11 15.76
CA PRO A 963 -5.24 -32.28 15.58
C PRO A 963 -5.16 -33.22 16.79
N GLU A 964 -6.32 -33.66 17.29
CA GLU A 964 -6.35 -34.63 18.38
C GLU A 964 -5.69 -35.94 17.97
N ARG A 965 -5.04 -36.62 18.92
CA ARG A 965 -4.25 -37.82 18.63
C ARG A 965 -5.10 -38.89 17.93
N GLY A 966 -4.67 -39.28 16.72
CA GLY A 966 -5.35 -40.29 15.91
C GLY A 966 -6.42 -39.75 14.96
N GLN A 967 -6.71 -38.44 14.99
CA GLN A 967 -7.51 -37.77 13.95
C GLN A 967 -6.64 -37.36 12.77
N PRO A 968 -7.21 -37.25 11.55
CA PRO A 968 -6.54 -36.58 10.46
C PRO A 968 -6.37 -35.08 10.77
N THR A 969 -5.39 -34.45 10.15
CA THR A 969 -5.23 -33.00 10.16
C THR A 969 -6.35 -32.39 9.34
N LEU A 970 -7.07 -31.44 9.92
CA LEU A 970 -8.21 -30.79 9.27
C LEU A 970 -8.02 -29.28 9.09
N SER A 971 -6.97 -28.68 9.66
CA SER A 971 -6.76 -27.24 9.53
C SER A 971 -6.49 -26.85 8.07
N MET A 972 -7.19 -25.82 7.59
CA MET A 972 -7.15 -25.42 6.18
C MET A 972 -5.75 -25.01 5.71
N SER A 973 -4.98 -24.33 6.55
CA SER A 973 -3.66 -23.81 6.18
C SER A 973 -2.64 -24.93 5.94
N ASP A 974 -2.78 -26.10 6.58
CA ASP A 974 -1.91 -27.27 6.33
C ASP A 974 -2.12 -27.88 4.92
N TYR A 975 -3.16 -27.45 4.21
CA TYR A 975 -3.50 -27.84 2.84
C TYR A 975 -3.31 -26.71 1.82
N GLY A 976 -2.73 -25.58 2.21
CA GLY A 976 -2.49 -24.44 1.30
C GLY A 976 -3.72 -23.55 1.06
N PHE A 977 -4.72 -23.61 1.95
CA PHE A 977 -5.89 -22.75 1.93
C PHE A 977 -5.87 -21.86 3.18
N HIS A 978 -5.87 -20.54 3.03
CA HIS A 978 -5.50 -19.64 4.15
C HIS A 978 -6.57 -18.63 4.55
N HIS A 979 -7.61 -18.47 3.75
CA HIS A 979 -8.66 -17.46 3.96
C HIS A 979 -9.94 -17.87 3.24
N GLY A 980 -11.02 -17.18 3.58
CA GLY A 980 -12.33 -17.37 3.00
C GLY A 980 -12.98 -18.70 3.37
N ASP A 981 -14.02 -19.05 2.61
CA ASP A 981 -14.78 -20.26 2.81
C ASP A 981 -13.97 -21.51 2.45
N VAL A 982 -14.01 -22.54 3.30
CA VAL A 982 -13.41 -23.84 3.07
C VAL A 982 -14.44 -24.94 3.33
N TRP A 983 -14.50 -25.91 2.42
CA TRP A 983 -15.41 -27.04 2.51
C TRP A 983 -14.72 -28.33 2.91
N TYR A 984 -15.43 -29.13 3.71
CA TYR A 984 -15.05 -30.46 4.13
C TYR A 984 -16.16 -31.45 3.78
N ARG A 985 -15.78 -32.62 3.26
CA ARG A 985 -16.70 -33.74 3.01
C ARG A 985 -16.19 -34.99 3.69
N GLY A 986 -16.90 -35.41 4.74
CA GLY A 986 -16.61 -36.57 5.57
C GLY A 986 -17.49 -37.75 5.17
N ARG A 987 -16.87 -38.87 4.77
CA ARG A 987 -17.57 -40.14 4.51
C ARG A 987 -17.48 -41.03 5.72
N VAL A 988 -18.61 -41.59 6.13
CA VAL A 988 -18.70 -42.43 7.32
C VAL A 988 -19.58 -43.64 7.07
N LYS A 989 -19.14 -44.79 7.57
CA LYS A 989 -19.92 -46.03 7.58
C LYS A 989 -20.44 -46.28 8.99
N VAL A 990 -21.73 -46.11 9.18
CA VAL A 990 -22.40 -46.33 10.47
C VAL A 990 -22.78 -47.81 10.61
N GLY A 991 -22.32 -48.44 11.69
CA GLY A 991 -22.64 -49.83 12.05
C GLY A 991 -23.89 -49.94 12.93
N ALA A 992 -23.87 -50.84 13.93
CA ALA A 992 -24.94 -50.98 14.91
C ALA A 992 -24.89 -49.94 16.05
N THR A 993 -23.79 -49.20 16.17
CA THR A 993 -23.58 -48.16 17.19
C THR A 993 -24.44 -46.93 16.88
N LYS A 994 -25.15 -46.40 17.87
CA LYS A 994 -25.93 -45.17 17.71
C LYS A 994 -25.01 -43.97 17.44
N ALA A 995 -25.31 -43.22 16.39
CA ALA A 995 -24.63 -41.99 16.00
C ALA A 995 -25.69 -40.91 15.78
N ASN A 996 -25.80 -39.99 16.73
CA ASN A 996 -26.87 -38.98 16.77
C ASN A 996 -26.42 -37.61 17.27
N GLN A 997 -25.11 -37.43 17.45
CA GLN A 997 -24.50 -36.17 17.81
C GLN A 997 -23.20 -35.98 17.02
N LEU A 998 -23.06 -34.81 16.43
CA LEU A 998 -21.83 -34.34 15.80
C LEU A 998 -21.27 -33.18 16.62
N GLU A 999 -20.07 -33.37 17.17
CA GLU A 999 -19.29 -32.35 17.86
C GLU A 999 -18.17 -31.87 16.95
N LEU A 1000 -18.08 -30.55 16.74
CA LEU A 1000 -17.10 -29.91 15.87
C LEU A 1000 -16.35 -28.86 16.67
N PHE A 1001 -15.02 -28.85 16.58
CA PHE A 1001 -14.16 -27.74 17.00
C PHE A 1001 -13.64 -27.06 15.74
N TYR A 1002 -13.78 -25.74 15.62
CA TYR A 1002 -13.47 -25.01 14.40
C TYR A 1002 -12.84 -23.64 14.69
N GLY A 1003 -12.09 -23.12 13.71
CA GLY A 1003 -11.52 -21.77 13.74
C GLY A 1003 -12.00 -20.97 12.54
N ALA A 1004 -12.54 -19.78 12.78
CA ALA A 1004 -13.22 -18.99 11.75
C ALA A 1004 -12.84 -17.49 11.75
N GLY A 1005 -11.92 -17.07 12.61
CA GLY A 1005 -11.50 -15.66 12.73
C GLY A 1005 -12.52 -14.82 13.50
N GLY A 1006 -12.36 -13.50 13.50
CA GLY A 1006 -13.07 -12.60 14.43
C GLY A 1006 -14.58 -12.43 14.22
N ALA A 1007 -15.15 -12.97 13.13
CA ALA A 1007 -16.60 -12.98 12.88
C ALA A 1007 -17.01 -14.04 11.85
N GLY A 1008 -16.30 -15.15 11.76
CA GLY A 1008 -16.62 -16.24 10.84
C GLY A 1008 -17.82 -17.07 11.28
N LEU A 1009 -18.09 -18.16 10.54
CA LEU A 1009 -19.20 -19.09 10.81
C LEU A 1009 -18.92 -20.50 10.33
N ILE A 1010 -19.74 -21.45 10.77
CA ILE A 1010 -19.79 -22.84 10.29
C ILE A 1010 -21.22 -23.25 9.91
N GLN A 1011 -21.38 -23.99 8.81
CA GLN A 1011 -22.65 -24.61 8.40
C GLN A 1011 -22.46 -26.11 8.15
N VAL A 1012 -23.46 -26.92 8.50
CA VAL A 1012 -23.37 -28.39 8.49
C VAL A 1012 -24.56 -29.04 7.80
N TRP A 1013 -24.28 -30.06 6.99
CA TRP A 1013 -25.26 -30.94 6.37
C TRP A 1013 -24.92 -32.41 6.59
N VAL A 1014 -25.95 -33.25 6.71
CA VAL A 1014 -25.82 -34.71 6.67
C VAL A 1014 -26.74 -35.25 5.59
N ASP A 1015 -26.18 -35.98 4.63
CA ASP A 1015 -26.87 -36.49 3.43
C ASP A 1015 -27.69 -35.42 2.69
N GLY A 1016 -27.14 -34.22 2.53
CA GLY A 1016 -27.81 -33.10 1.86
C GLY A 1016 -28.84 -32.35 2.70
N LYS A 1017 -29.13 -32.81 3.92
CA LYS A 1017 -30.06 -32.14 4.83
C LYS A 1017 -29.29 -31.18 5.73
N PHE A 1018 -29.71 -29.92 5.73
CA PHE A 1018 -29.14 -28.90 6.61
C PHE A 1018 -29.42 -29.25 8.06
N LEU A 1019 -28.35 -29.31 8.86
CA LEU A 1019 -28.40 -29.67 10.27
C LEU A 1019 -28.42 -28.42 11.15
N GLY A 1020 -27.66 -27.40 10.77
CA GLY A 1020 -27.59 -26.14 11.50
C GLY A 1020 -26.33 -25.34 11.16
N GLN A 1021 -26.20 -24.19 11.83
CA GLN A 1021 -25.07 -23.30 11.74
C GLN A 1021 -24.70 -22.76 13.13
N ASP A 1022 -23.47 -22.26 13.24
CA ASP A 1022 -22.94 -21.58 14.42
C ASP A 1022 -22.04 -20.42 13.97
N GLU A 1023 -21.97 -19.35 14.75
CA GLU A 1023 -21.23 -18.13 14.43
C GLU A 1023 -20.31 -17.76 15.59
N MET A 1024 -19.15 -17.19 15.28
CA MET A 1024 -18.21 -16.70 16.29
C MET A 1024 -18.84 -15.60 17.15
N ASP A 1025 -18.51 -15.57 18.46
CA ASP A 1025 -18.87 -14.45 19.33
C ASP A 1025 -18.17 -13.16 18.86
N THR A 1026 -18.86 -12.02 18.94
CA THR A 1026 -18.37 -10.73 18.43
C THR A 1026 -18.64 -9.60 19.43
N GLY A 1027 -18.36 -8.34 19.08
CA GLY A 1027 -18.61 -7.20 19.96
C GLY A 1027 -17.46 -6.90 20.92
N ARG A 1028 -16.25 -7.40 20.63
CA ARG A 1028 -15.02 -7.14 21.39
C ARG A 1028 -13.89 -6.71 20.45
N SER A 1029 -13.03 -5.79 20.91
CA SER A 1029 -11.86 -5.33 20.14
C SER A 1029 -10.80 -6.41 19.93
N PHE A 1030 -10.79 -7.47 20.74
CA PHE A 1030 -9.97 -8.66 20.57
C PHE A 1030 -10.89 -9.88 20.73
N PRO A 1031 -11.56 -10.33 19.65
CA PRO A 1031 -12.53 -11.41 19.72
C PRO A 1031 -11.87 -12.79 19.84
N GLU A 1032 -12.61 -13.76 20.38
CA GLU A 1032 -12.28 -15.17 20.21
C GLU A 1032 -12.29 -15.57 18.72
N THR A 1033 -11.42 -16.50 18.31
CA THR A 1033 -11.24 -16.87 16.89
C THR A 1033 -11.46 -18.35 16.58
N THR A 1034 -11.76 -19.14 17.63
CA THR A 1034 -12.15 -20.56 17.55
C THR A 1034 -13.33 -20.84 18.46
N ASP A 1035 -14.20 -21.78 18.08
CA ASP A 1035 -15.33 -22.22 18.91
C ASP A 1035 -15.67 -23.70 18.69
N SER A 1036 -16.49 -24.28 19.56
CA SER A 1036 -16.99 -25.65 19.49
C SER A 1036 -18.51 -25.70 19.48
N VAL A 1037 -19.08 -26.43 18.53
CA VAL A 1037 -20.53 -26.60 18.39
C VAL A 1037 -20.94 -28.07 18.42
N LYS A 1038 -22.12 -28.35 18.97
CA LYS A 1038 -22.74 -29.68 18.99
C LYS A 1038 -24.09 -29.67 18.30
N PHE A 1039 -24.22 -30.49 17.26
CA PHE A 1039 -25.49 -30.70 16.58
C PHE A 1039 -26.05 -32.08 16.94
N SER A 1040 -27.32 -32.12 17.35
CA SER A 1040 -28.04 -33.37 17.62
C SER A 1040 -29.04 -33.65 16.50
N PHE A 1041 -29.17 -34.91 16.09
CA PHE A 1041 -30.08 -35.34 15.02
C PHE A 1041 -30.64 -36.73 15.31
N ALA A 1042 -31.58 -37.20 14.49
CA ALA A 1042 -32.10 -38.57 14.59
C ALA A 1042 -31.00 -39.60 14.30
N ASP A 1043 -31.06 -40.78 14.90
CA ASP A 1043 -30.06 -41.84 14.69
C ASP A 1043 -29.85 -42.11 13.19
N LEU A 1044 -28.58 -42.08 12.74
CA LEU A 1044 -28.24 -42.48 11.38
C LEU A 1044 -28.54 -43.96 11.18
N LYS A 1045 -29.05 -44.30 9.99
CA LYS A 1045 -29.31 -45.69 9.63
C LYS A 1045 -27.98 -46.43 9.45
N PRO A 1046 -27.92 -47.75 9.62
CA PRO A 1046 -26.74 -48.51 9.23
C PRO A 1046 -26.46 -48.33 7.73
N GLY A 1047 -25.23 -47.96 7.37
CA GLY A 1047 -24.87 -47.66 5.97
C GLY A 1047 -23.84 -46.54 5.80
N GLU A 1048 -23.63 -46.14 4.55
CA GLU A 1048 -22.75 -45.03 4.18
C GLU A 1048 -23.50 -43.69 4.29
N HIS A 1049 -22.85 -42.71 4.87
CA HIS A 1049 -23.36 -41.35 5.04
C HIS A 1049 -22.30 -40.32 4.66
N VAL A 1050 -22.76 -39.12 4.27
CA VAL A 1050 -21.89 -37.99 3.95
C VAL A 1050 -22.21 -36.81 4.84
N ILE A 1051 -21.19 -36.32 5.54
CA ILE A 1051 -21.22 -35.09 6.32
C ILE A 1051 -20.53 -34.01 5.48
N SER A 1052 -21.22 -32.90 5.21
CA SER A 1052 -20.63 -31.74 4.54
C SER A 1052 -20.56 -30.58 5.52
N VAL A 1053 -19.40 -29.93 5.61
CA VAL A 1053 -19.16 -28.80 6.52
C VAL A 1053 -18.55 -27.68 5.72
N MET A 1054 -19.10 -26.48 5.83
CA MET A 1054 -18.50 -25.24 5.32
C MET A 1054 -18.08 -24.39 6.50
N VAL A 1055 -16.82 -23.95 6.53
CA VAL A 1055 -16.32 -22.98 7.50
C VAL A 1055 -15.92 -21.73 6.74
N ARG A 1056 -16.46 -20.56 7.12
CA ARG A 1056 -15.98 -19.26 6.62
C ARG A 1056 -14.91 -18.73 7.56
N ASN A 1057 -13.66 -18.80 7.13
CA ASN A 1057 -12.55 -18.13 7.82
C ASN A 1057 -12.40 -16.70 7.30
N ASN A 1058 -12.72 -15.71 8.13
CA ASN A 1058 -12.59 -14.32 7.70
C ASN A 1058 -11.22 -13.70 7.99
N SER A 1059 -10.35 -14.35 8.79
CA SER A 1059 -9.04 -13.81 9.18
C SER A 1059 -8.19 -14.79 10.01
N HIS A 1060 -6.86 -14.70 9.87
CA HIS A 1060 -5.88 -15.26 10.80
C HIS A 1060 -5.45 -14.21 11.83
N ASN A 1061 -5.11 -14.69 13.04
CA ASN A 1061 -4.58 -13.84 14.09
C ASN A 1061 -3.23 -13.21 13.72
N TRP A 1062 -2.89 -12.14 14.42
CA TRP A 1062 -1.59 -11.50 14.36
C TRP A 1062 -0.51 -12.31 15.08
N ASN A 1063 0.72 -11.80 15.05
CA ASN A 1063 1.81 -12.30 15.87
C ASN A 1063 2.49 -11.18 16.68
N LEU A 1064 1.70 -10.20 17.14
CA LEU A 1064 2.20 -8.99 17.82
C LEU A 1064 3.08 -9.32 19.04
N MET A 1065 2.72 -10.37 19.79
CA MET A 1065 3.43 -10.79 21.00
C MET A 1065 4.62 -11.75 20.73
N ALA A 1066 4.88 -12.08 19.46
CA ALA A 1066 5.86 -13.08 19.03
C ALA A 1066 5.65 -14.44 19.75
N ASP A 1067 4.40 -14.92 19.71
CA ASP A 1067 3.90 -16.13 20.35
C ASP A 1067 3.33 -17.16 19.35
N ASP A 1068 3.54 -16.89 18.06
CA ASP A 1068 3.07 -17.65 16.92
C ASP A 1068 1.54 -17.74 16.78
N TYR A 1069 0.77 -16.80 17.37
CA TYR A 1069 -0.70 -16.86 17.37
C TYR A 1069 -1.31 -16.86 15.95
N HIS A 1070 -0.61 -16.30 14.97
CA HIS A 1070 -0.95 -16.38 13.53
C HIS A 1070 -1.15 -17.81 13.01
N ARG A 1071 -0.53 -18.82 13.64
CA ARG A 1071 -0.69 -20.24 13.29
C ARG A 1071 -1.85 -20.92 13.99
N GLU A 1072 -2.64 -20.24 14.80
CA GLU A 1072 -3.86 -20.84 15.34
C GLU A 1072 -4.71 -21.43 14.21
N ALA A 1073 -5.14 -22.69 14.36
CA ALA A 1073 -5.78 -23.41 13.28
C ALA A 1073 -7.06 -22.69 12.81
N ARG A 1074 -7.27 -22.69 11.49
CA ARG A 1074 -8.52 -22.26 10.85
C ARG A 1074 -9.17 -23.40 10.09
N GLY A 1075 -10.46 -23.26 9.78
CA GLY A 1075 -11.27 -24.32 9.22
C GLY A 1075 -11.76 -25.28 10.31
N LEU A 1076 -11.85 -26.56 9.97
CA LEU A 1076 -12.24 -27.59 10.93
C LEU A 1076 -11.00 -28.05 11.70
N ILE A 1077 -11.05 -28.08 13.02
CA ILE A 1077 -9.92 -28.47 13.88
C ILE A 1077 -10.09 -29.93 14.30
N SER A 1078 -11.28 -30.30 14.77
CA SER A 1078 -11.65 -31.68 15.06
C SER A 1078 -13.14 -31.92 14.80
N ALA A 1079 -13.48 -33.19 14.53
CA ALA A 1079 -14.86 -33.62 14.33
C ALA A 1079 -15.10 -35.00 14.92
N SER A 1080 -16.18 -35.13 15.69
CA SER A 1080 -16.52 -36.36 16.41
C SER A 1080 -17.99 -36.71 16.21
N LEU A 1081 -18.26 -37.85 15.59
CA LEU A 1081 -19.60 -38.42 15.46
C LEU A 1081 -19.82 -39.49 16.54
N THR A 1082 -20.76 -39.26 17.45
CA THR A 1082 -20.99 -40.13 18.61
C THR A 1082 -22.47 -40.26 18.97
N SER A 1083 -22.78 -41.16 19.89
CA SER A 1083 -23.99 -41.05 20.71
C SER A 1083 -23.84 -39.89 21.70
N ARG A 1084 -24.96 -39.28 22.09
CA ARG A 1084 -24.99 -38.32 23.22
C ARG A 1084 -24.40 -38.95 24.50
N GLY A 1085 -23.34 -38.34 25.04
CA GLY A 1085 -22.61 -38.85 26.22
C GLY A 1085 -21.70 -40.05 25.94
N GLY A 1086 -21.50 -40.44 24.68
CA GLY A 1086 -20.60 -41.51 24.26
C GLY A 1086 -19.14 -41.05 24.09
N ASN A 1087 -18.25 -42.02 23.80
CA ASN A 1087 -16.84 -41.76 23.58
C ASN A 1087 -16.60 -40.93 22.30
N ARG A 1088 -15.86 -39.83 22.42
CA ARG A 1088 -15.40 -39.03 21.26
C ARG A 1088 -14.60 -39.88 20.27
N PHE A 1089 -14.74 -39.56 18.98
CA PHE A 1089 -14.03 -40.20 17.86
C PHE A 1089 -14.29 -41.71 17.68
N ALA A 1090 -15.32 -42.26 18.32
CA ALA A 1090 -15.66 -43.68 18.23
C ALA A 1090 -16.05 -44.13 16.81
N VAL A 1091 -16.54 -43.20 15.97
CA VAL A 1091 -16.88 -43.46 14.57
C VAL A 1091 -15.86 -42.74 13.67
N PRO A 1092 -15.00 -43.48 12.94
CA PRO A 1092 -14.05 -42.88 12.01
C PRO A 1092 -14.74 -42.14 10.86
N ILE A 1093 -14.20 -40.98 10.47
CA ILE A 1093 -14.70 -40.17 9.36
C ILE A 1093 -13.56 -39.94 8.38
N ALA A 1094 -13.75 -40.30 7.10
CA ALA A 1094 -12.78 -40.08 6.04
C ALA A 1094 -13.05 -38.73 5.35
N TRP A 1095 -12.17 -37.75 5.56
CA TRP A 1095 -12.37 -36.37 5.11
C TRP A 1095 -11.67 -36.04 3.79
N ARG A 1096 -12.30 -35.17 3.01
CA ARG A 1096 -11.71 -34.38 1.93
C ARG A 1096 -11.93 -32.89 2.18
N ILE A 1097 -11.01 -32.05 1.71
CA ILE A 1097 -10.99 -30.60 1.91
C ILE A 1097 -10.81 -29.84 0.59
N GLN A 1098 -11.48 -28.69 0.46
CA GLN A 1098 -11.33 -27.76 -0.66
C GLN A 1098 -11.52 -26.32 -0.21
N GLY A 1099 -10.48 -25.49 -0.36
CA GLY A 1099 -10.55 -24.02 -0.22
C GLY A 1099 -10.58 -23.33 -1.59
N ASN A 1100 -9.92 -22.18 -1.70
CA ASN A 1100 -9.82 -21.40 -2.94
C ASN A 1100 -9.20 -22.20 -4.09
N GLN A 1101 -9.53 -21.84 -5.33
CA GLN A 1101 -9.03 -22.53 -6.51
C GLN A 1101 -7.51 -22.40 -6.60
N GLY A 1102 -6.80 -23.53 -6.66
CA GLY A 1102 -5.35 -23.57 -6.79
C GLY A 1102 -4.56 -23.35 -5.49
N GLY A 1103 -5.21 -23.02 -4.37
CA GLY A 1103 -4.51 -22.75 -3.10
C GLY A 1103 -3.48 -21.62 -3.24
N GLU A 1104 -2.24 -21.89 -2.84
CA GLU A 1104 -1.09 -20.96 -2.92
C GLU A 1104 -0.72 -20.58 -4.37
N ALA A 1105 -1.04 -21.41 -5.37
CA ALA A 1105 -0.65 -21.15 -6.78
C ALA A 1105 -1.35 -19.93 -7.41
N ASN A 1106 -2.39 -19.39 -6.75
CA ASN A 1106 -3.16 -18.19 -7.10
C ASN A 1106 -3.41 -17.95 -8.62
N PRO A 1107 -4.48 -18.50 -9.21
CA PRO A 1107 -4.79 -18.29 -10.62
C PRO A 1107 -5.28 -16.87 -10.97
N ASP A 1108 -5.76 -16.07 -10.01
CA ASP A 1108 -6.15 -14.65 -10.24
C ASP A 1108 -4.96 -13.73 -9.92
N THR A 1109 -4.07 -13.56 -10.89
CA THR A 1109 -2.88 -12.70 -10.75
C THR A 1109 -3.21 -11.21 -10.84
N VAL A 1110 -4.37 -10.83 -11.38
CA VAL A 1110 -4.80 -9.42 -11.43
C VAL A 1110 -5.18 -8.95 -10.03
N ARG A 1111 -6.08 -9.67 -9.36
CA ARG A 1111 -6.62 -9.30 -8.05
C ARG A 1111 -5.85 -9.91 -6.89
N GLY A 1112 -4.96 -10.86 -7.18
CA GLY A 1112 -4.00 -11.40 -6.23
C GLY A 1112 -4.60 -12.36 -5.21
N PRO A 1113 -3.76 -12.81 -4.26
CA PRO A 1113 -4.05 -13.99 -3.45
C PRO A 1113 -5.24 -13.83 -2.51
N LEU A 1114 -5.63 -12.60 -2.15
CA LEU A 1114 -6.65 -12.35 -1.14
C LEU A 1114 -8.04 -12.02 -1.71
N ASN A 1115 -8.23 -12.06 -3.04
CA ASN A 1115 -9.53 -11.71 -3.62
C ASN A 1115 -10.59 -12.81 -3.42
N ASN A 1116 -10.19 -14.07 -3.63
CA ASN A 1116 -11.11 -15.20 -3.75
C ASN A 1116 -10.95 -16.18 -2.59
N GLY A 1117 -12.06 -16.54 -1.96
CA GLY A 1117 -12.19 -17.68 -1.06
C GLY A 1117 -12.49 -18.99 -1.81
N GLY A 1118 -13.03 -19.97 -1.08
CA GLY A 1118 -13.32 -21.31 -1.57
C GLY A 1118 -14.81 -21.63 -1.73
N LEU A 1119 -15.69 -20.65 -1.98
CA LEU A 1119 -17.04 -20.97 -2.46
C LEU A 1119 -17.01 -21.62 -3.85
N TYR A 1120 -17.99 -22.45 -4.20
CA TYR A 1120 -18.05 -23.04 -5.55
C TYR A 1120 -18.11 -21.94 -6.61
N GLY A 1121 -18.96 -20.93 -6.43
CA GLY A 1121 -19.08 -19.82 -7.36
C GLY A 1121 -17.80 -18.99 -7.51
N GLU A 1122 -16.99 -18.87 -6.46
CA GLU A 1122 -15.67 -18.23 -6.55
C GLU A 1122 -14.72 -19.05 -7.44
N ARG A 1123 -14.63 -20.37 -7.19
CA ARG A 1123 -13.81 -21.30 -8.00
C ARG A 1123 -14.28 -21.46 -9.45
N GLN A 1124 -15.53 -21.09 -9.75
CA GLN A 1124 -16.09 -21.07 -11.10
C GLN A 1124 -16.09 -19.67 -11.75
N GLY A 1125 -15.58 -18.65 -11.06
CA GLY A 1125 -15.49 -17.29 -11.60
C GLY A 1125 -16.83 -16.56 -11.74
N TRP A 1126 -17.86 -16.92 -10.97
CA TRP A 1126 -19.21 -16.31 -11.04
C TRP A 1126 -19.24 -14.83 -10.64
N HIS A 1127 -18.22 -14.39 -9.89
CA HIS A 1127 -18.01 -13.00 -9.52
C HIS A 1127 -17.50 -12.12 -10.67
N LEU A 1128 -16.92 -12.72 -11.72
CA LEU A 1128 -16.32 -11.98 -12.84
C LEU A 1128 -17.39 -11.35 -13.75
N PRO A 1129 -17.06 -10.24 -14.44
CA PRO A 1129 -17.91 -9.70 -15.52
C PRO A 1129 -18.13 -10.71 -16.66
N GLY A 1130 -19.15 -10.50 -17.49
CA GLY A 1130 -19.40 -11.29 -18.71
C GLY A 1130 -20.60 -12.24 -18.65
N LYS A 1131 -20.87 -12.97 -19.74
CA LYS A 1131 -22.01 -13.92 -19.81
C LYS A 1131 -21.70 -15.17 -18.97
N GLN A 1132 -22.68 -15.63 -18.21
CA GLN A 1132 -22.59 -16.83 -17.37
C GLN A 1132 -23.89 -17.63 -17.53
N ASP A 1133 -23.80 -18.96 -17.60
CA ASP A 1133 -24.96 -19.85 -17.76
C ASP A 1133 -25.54 -20.31 -16.41
N GLY A 1134 -26.76 -20.84 -16.40
CA GLY A 1134 -27.37 -21.44 -15.20
C GLY A 1134 -27.95 -20.46 -14.17
N TRP A 1135 -28.18 -19.21 -14.55
CA TRP A 1135 -28.80 -18.18 -13.69
C TRP A 1135 -30.29 -18.01 -13.97
N GLN A 1136 -31.08 -17.78 -12.93
CA GLN A 1136 -32.53 -17.57 -13.01
C GLN A 1136 -32.88 -16.13 -12.60
N ALA A 1137 -34.01 -15.58 -13.05
CA ALA A 1137 -34.45 -14.27 -12.59
C ALA A 1137 -34.79 -14.29 -11.09
N ALA A 1138 -34.44 -13.23 -10.37
CA ALA A 1138 -34.72 -13.07 -8.94
C ALA A 1138 -34.68 -11.59 -8.55
N GLN A 1139 -35.04 -11.27 -7.32
CA GLN A 1139 -34.76 -10.01 -6.65
C GLN A 1139 -33.87 -10.26 -5.41
N PRO A 1140 -33.07 -9.26 -4.97
CA PRO A 1140 -32.22 -9.44 -3.78
C PRO A 1140 -32.99 -9.84 -2.52
N THR A 1141 -34.24 -9.35 -2.38
CA THR A 1141 -35.09 -9.58 -1.21
C THR A 1141 -35.94 -10.84 -1.30
N ASP A 1142 -35.83 -11.63 -2.37
CA ASP A 1142 -36.55 -12.90 -2.48
C ASP A 1142 -36.10 -13.87 -1.37
N ALA A 1143 -37.01 -14.73 -0.92
CA ALA A 1143 -36.69 -15.78 0.05
C ALA A 1143 -35.49 -16.62 -0.44
N PRO A 1144 -34.52 -16.95 0.44
CA PRO A 1144 -33.40 -17.80 0.08
C PRO A 1144 -33.87 -19.13 -0.52
N PRO A 1145 -33.21 -19.65 -1.55
CA PRO A 1145 -33.63 -20.89 -2.21
C PRO A 1145 -33.44 -22.14 -1.33
N ALA A 1146 -32.43 -22.13 -0.46
CA ALA A 1146 -32.11 -23.18 0.51
C ALA A 1146 -31.06 -22.65 1.51
N ALA A 1147 -30.77 -23.43 2.56
CA ALA A 1147 -29.62 -23.20 3.43
C ALA A 1147 -28.30 -23.35 2.65
N GLY A 1148 -27.31 -22.53 3.00
CA GLY A 1148 -26.03 -22.47 2.31
C GLY A 1148 -25.81 -21.10 1.67
N THR A 1149 -25.01 -21.10 0.62
CA THR A 1149 -24.72 -19.88 -0.16
C THR A 1149 -25.53 -19.87 -1.46
N TYR A 1150 -25.98 -18.70 -1.88
CA TYR A 1150 -26.51 -18.45 -3.22
C TYR A 1150 -25.96 -17.13 -3.75
N TRP A 1151 -25.85 -17.01 -5.06
CA TRP A 1151 -25.35 -15.79 -5.69
C TRP A 1151 -26.48 -14.96 -6.24
N LEU A 1152 -26.40 -13.65 -6.04
CA LEU A 1152 -27.19 -12.65 -6.74
C LEU A 1152 -26.27 -11.88 -7.67
N ARG A 1153 -26.75 -11.56 -8.87
CA ARG A 1153 -25.96 -10.83 -9.86
C ARG A 1153 -26.81 -9.87 -10.67
N THR A 1154 -26.28 -8.67 -10.89
CA THR A 1154 -26.86 -7.69 -11.80
C THR A 1154 -25.76 -6.90 -12.54
N SER A 1155 -26.15 -6.17 -13.57
CA SER A 1155 -25.26 -5.24 -14.27
C SER A 1155 -26.00 -3.93 -14.53
N PHE A 1156 -25.25 -2.84 -14.49
CA PHE A 1156 -25.78 -1.49 -14.69
C PHE A 1156 -24.72 -0.61 -15.35
N ALA A 1157 -25.18 0.41 -16.07
CA ALA A 1157 -24.31 1.43 -16.63
C ALA A 1157 -24.22 2.62 -15.66
N LEU A 1158 -23.05 3.23 -15.61
CA LEU A 1158 -22.85 4.57 -15.05
C LEU A 1158 -22.51 5.53 -16.18
N ASP A 1159 -22.98 6.77 -16.05
CA ASP A 1159 -22.58 7.91 -16.87
C ASP A 1159 -22.35 9.12 -15.97
N LEU A 1160 -21.28 9.03 -15.16
CA LEU A 1160 -20.94 10.06 -14.20
C LEU A 1160 -20.30 11.28 -14.90
N PRO A 1161 -20.47 12.50 -14.37
CA PRO A 1161 -19.81 13.68 -14.92
C PRO A 1161 -18.29 13.50 -15.08
N LYS A 1162 -17.76 13.75 -16.28
CA LYS A 1162 -16.31 13.66 -16.54
C LYS A 1162 -15.56 14.79 -15.82
N GLY A 1163 -14.30 14.55 -15.43
CA GLY A 1163 -13.50 15.53 -14.68
C GLY A 1163 -14.04 15.78 -13.26
N HIS A 1164 -14.72 14.79 -12.69
CA HIS A 1164 -15.21 14.80 -11.32
C HIS A 1164 -14.69 13.57 -10.57
N ASP A 1165 -14.37 13.77 -9.30
CA ASP A 1165 -14.12 12.70 -8.35
C ASP A 1165 -15.44 12.36 -7.65
N VAL A 1166 -16.10 11.31 -8.13
CA VAL A 1166 -17.38 10.81 -7.60
C VAL A 1166 -17.13 9.54 -6.80
N GLN A 1167 -17.43 9.58 -5.50
CA GLN A 1167 -17.28 8.45 -4.59
C GLN A 1167 -18.61 7.79 -4.33
N LEU A 1168 -18.66 6.50 -4.64
CA LEU A 1168 -19.87 5.70 -4.52
C LEU A 1168 -19.70 4.62 -3.46
N GLY A 1169 -20.82 4.25 -2.85
CA GLY A 1169 -20.88 3.12 -1.94
C GLY A 1169 -22.04 2.18 -2.26
N LEU A 1170 -21.93 0.93 -1.82
CA LEU A 1170 -23.01 -0.04 -1.82
C LEU A 1170 -23.59 -0.12 -0.42
N ALA A 1171 -24.85 0.30 -0.26
CA ALA A 1171 -25.54 0.31 1.03
C ALA A 1171 -26.57 -0.82 1.11
N PHE A 1172 -26.63 -1.47 2.26
CA PHE A 1172 -27.55 -2.56 2.59
C PHE A 1172 -28.59 -2.09 3.61
N GLY A 1173 -29.87 -2.32 3.31
CA GLY A 1173 -30.99 -2.04 4.21
C GLY A 1173 -31.03 -0.58 4.68
N ASP A 1174 -31.29 -0.42 5.98
CA ASP A 1174 -31.20 0.87 6.67
C ASP A 1174 -29.76 1.10 7.16
N ALA A 1175 -29.00 1.88 6.39
CA ALA A 1175 -27.61 2.20 6.69
C ALA A 1175 -27.42 3.03 7.98
N GLY A 1176 -28.49 3.58 8.57
CA GLY A 1176 -28.44 4.26 9.86
C GLY A 1176 -28.46 3.32 11.06
N LYS A 1177 -28.63 2.00 10.85
CA LYS A 1177 -28.64 0.99 11.92
C LYS A 1177 -27.49 0.02 11.73
N PRO A 1178 -26.63 -0.22 12.72
CA PRO A 1178 -25.45 -1.07 12.55
C PRO A 1178 -25.79 -2.54 12.27
N ARG A 1179 -26.98 -3.00 12.67
CA ARG A 1179 -27.45 -4.40 12.59
C ARG A 1179 -28.94 -4.52 12.28
N SER A 1180 -29.37 -5.71 11.90
CA SER A 1180 -30.78 -6.15 11.86
C SER A 1180 -30.95 -7.58 12.38
N GLU A 1181 -32.19 -8.01 12.59
CA GLU A 1181 -32.53 -9.37 13.06
C GLU A 1181 -32.27 -10.48 12.02
N ARG A 1182 -31.84 -10.13 10.80
CA ARG A 1182 -31.62 -11.12 9.74
C ARG A 1182 -30.29 -11.83 9.94
N SER A 1183 -30.33 -13.17 10.00
CA SER A 1183 -29.13 -14.00 10.00
C SER A 1183 -28.71 -14.33 8.57
N ASN A 1184 -28.07 -13.35 7.91
CA ASN A 1184 -27.43 -13.55 6.63
C ASN A 1184 -26.15 -12.73 6.49
N ARG A 1185 -25.32 -13.16 5.57
CA ARG A 1185 -24.03 -12.55 5.24
C ARG A 1185 -23.86 -12.49 3.75
N ALA A 1186 -23.11 -11.51 3.24
CA ALA A 1186 -22.81 -11.40 1.82
C ALA A 1186 -21.33 -11.07 1.58
N LEU A 1187 -20.68 -11.76 0.65
CA LEU A 1187 -19.45 -11.27 0.01
C LEU A 1187 -19.83 -10.35 -1.15
N ILE A 1188 -19.15 -9.22 -1.27
CA ILE A 1188 -19.49 -8.17 -2.23
C ILE A 1188 -18.45 -8.15 -3.34
N PHE A 1189 -18.82 -8.54 -4.56
CA PHE A 1189 -17.95 -8.43 -5.72
C PHE A 1189 -18.41 -7.33 -6.66
N VAL A 1190 -17.51 -6.41 -7.00
CA VAL A 1190 -17.74 -5.36 -8.00
C VAL A 1190 -16.72 -5.50 -9.11
N ASN A 1191 -17.18 -5.77 -10.34
CA ASN A 1191 -16.31 -6.08 -11.48
C ASN A 1191 -15.28 -7.20 -11.18
N GLY A 1192 -15.67 -8.15 -10.35
CA GLY A 1192 -14.87 -9.28 -9.86
C GLY A 1192 -13.96 -8.97 -8.66
N TRP A 1193 -13.85 -7.72 -8.24
CA TRP A 1193 -13.09 -7.35 -7.05
C TRP A 1193 -13.92 -7.57 -5.80
N ASN A 1194 -13.40 -8.34 -4.85
CA ASN A 1194 -14.02 -8.53 -3.54
C ASN A 1194 -13.86 -7.25 -2.73
N MET A 1195 -14.94 -6.47 -2.62
CA MET A 1195 -15.00 -5.18 -1.94
C MET A 1195 -15.53 -5.29 -0.51
N GLY A 1196 -15.62 -6.50 0.04
CA GLY A 1196 -15.86 -6.69 1.47
C GLY A 1196 -16.94 -7.68 1.83
N GLN A 1197 -17.19 -7.72 3.13
CA GLN A 1197 -18.07 -8.66 3.79
C GLN A 1197 -19.17 -7.90 4.54
N PHE A 1198 -20.41 -8.27 4.27
CA PHE A 1198 -21.61 -7.81 4.99
C PHE A 1198 -22.12 -8.92 5.89
N ALA A 1199 -22.52 -8.58 7.12
CA ALA A 1199 -23.15 -9.49 8.06
C ALA A 1199 -24.28 -8.76 8.79
N ALA A 1200 -25.54 -9.07 8.45
CA ALA A 1200 -26.69 -8.28 8.87
C ALA A 1200 -26.89 -8.26 10.39
N ASN A 1201 -26.75 -9.41 11.05
CA ASN A 1201 -26.89 -9.57 12.50
C ASN A 1201 -25.63 -9.18 13.31
N VAL A 1202 -24.47 -9.01 12.66
CA VAL A 1202 -23.20 -8.69 13.33
C VAL A 1202 -22.84 -7.21 13.18
N GLY A 1203 -22.85 -6.67 11.96
CA GLY A 1203 -22.46 -5.29 11.71
C GLY A 1203 -21.01 -4.96 12.10
N PRO A 1204 -20.65 -3.67 12.25
CA PRO A 1204 -21.53 -2.50 12.11
C PRO A 1204 -21.68 -2.00 10.67
N GLN A 1205 -20.84 -2.45 9.74
CA GLN A 1205 -20.74 -1.83 8.42
C GLN A 1205 -21.97 -2.13 7.55
N ARG A 1206 -22.65 -1.06 7.12
CA ARG A 1206 -23.80 -1.11 6.21
C ARG A 1206 -23.57 -0.47 4.84
N THR A 1207 -22.53 0.36 4.73
CA THR A 1207 -22.15 1.04 3.50
C THR A 1207 -20.70 0.68 3.18
N PHE A 1208 -20.48 0.15 1.98
CA PHE A 1208 -19.19 -0.33 1.50
C PHE A 1208 -18.68 0.61 0.41
N ILE A 1209 -17.55 1.25 0.64
CA ILE A 1209 -16.96 2.18 -0.32
C ILE A 1209 -16.41 1.40 -1.50
N ILE A 1210 -16.72 1.88 -2.71
CA ILE A 1210 -16.20 1.30 -3.94
C ILE A 1210 -15.38 2.36 -4.66
N PRO A 1211 -14.04 2.25 -4.66
CA PRO A 1211 -13.18 3.22 -5.32
C PRO A 1211 -13.51 3.35 -6.81
N PRO A 1212 -13.49 4.58 -7.37
CA PRO A 1212 -13.56 4.75 -8.82
C PRO A 1212 -12.35 4.06 -9.46
N GLY A 1213 -12.55 3.57 -10.68
CA GLY A 1213 -11.57 2.74 -11.38
C GLY A 1213 -11.81 1.24 -11.16
N ILE A 1214 -12.18 0.82 -9.94
CA ILE A 1214 -12.84 -0.49 -9.74
C ILE A 1214 -14.24 -0.43 -10.33
N LEU A 1215 -15.00 0.61 -9.99
CA LEU A 1215 -16.17 1.02 -10.78
C LEU A 1215 -15.71 1.73 -12.05
N ASN A 1216 -16.27 1.34 -13.18
CA ASN A 1216 -16.20 2.13 -14.40
C ASN A 1216 -17.21 3.28 -14.32
N PRO A 1217 -16.77 4.54 -14.15
CA PRO A 1217 -17.67 5.68 -13.95
C PRO A 1217 -18.48 6.06 -15.20
N ASN A 1218 -18.06 5.60 -16.38
CA ASN A 1218 -18.70 5.91 -17.66
C ASN A 1218 -18.84 4.65 -18.52
N GLY A 1219 -19.36 3.58 -17.93
CA GLY A 1219 -19.55 2.32 -18.62
C GLY A 1219 -20.29 1.27 -17.81
N GLN A 1220 -20.21 0.02 -18.27
CA GLN A 1220 -20.86 -1.12 -17.65
C GLN A 1220 -20.13 -1.56 -16.38
N ASN A 1221 -20.90 -1.92 -15.37
CA ASN A 1221 -20.46 -2.49 -14.11
C ASN A 1221 -21.28 -3.73 -13.79
N THR A 1222 -20.66 -4.70 -13.14
CA THR A 1222 -21.29 -5.90 -12.61
C THR A 1222 -21.15 -5.93 -11.10
N VAL A 1223 -22.26 -6.17 -10.40
CA VAL A 1223 -22.26 -6.50 -8.97
C VAL A 1223 -22.70 -7.95 -8.83
N ALA A 1224 -21.91 -8.73 -8.10
CA ALA A 1224 -22.23 -10.09 -7.70
C ALA A 1224 -22.13 -10.20 -6.18
N LEU A 1225 -23.14 -10.78 -5.54
CA LEU A 1225 -23.22 -10.94 -4.09
C LEU A 1225 -23.35 -12.43 -3.76
N ALA A 1226 -22.41 -12.97 -2.99
CA ALA A 1226 -22.50 -14.35 -2.51
C ALA A 1226 -23.14 -14.34 -1.12
N VAL A 1227 -24.43 -14.66 -1.04
CA VAL A 1227 -25.24 -14.56 0.18
C VAL A 1227 -25.32 -15.91 0.89
N THR A 1228 -24.89 -15.96 2.14
CA THR A 1228 -24.91 -17.14 3.00
C THR A 1228 -25.97 -17.00 4.09
N THR A 1229 -26.79 -18.04 4.29
CA THR A 1229 -27.92 -18.04 5.23
C THR A 1229 -28.38 -19.46 5.60
N ASP A 1230 -29.26 -19.58 6.59
CA ASP A 1230 -29.90 -20.82 7.04
C ASP A 1230 -31.09 -21.26 6.15
N GLY A 1231 -31.39 -20.49 5.10
CA GLY A 1231 -32.42 -20.81 4.11
C GLY A 1231 -33.82 -20.33 4.47
N LYS A 1232 -34.02 -19.71 5.63
CA LYS A 1232 -35.35 -19.21 6.04
C LYS A 1232 -35.71 -17.90 5.35
N ALA A 1233 -37.01 -17.70 5.09
CA ALA A 1233 -37.50 -16.55 4.31
C ALA A 1233 -37.22 -15.20 4.99
N GLU A 1234 -37.31 -15.14 6.32
CA GLU A 1234 -37.00 -13.95 7.13
C GLU A 1234 -35.53 -13.52 7.03
N ASN A 1235 -34.64 -14.43 6.64
CA ASN A 1235 -33.21 -14.21 6.47
C ASN A 1235 -32.82 -13.87 5.02
N ALA A 1236 -33.77 -13.54 4.14
CA ALA A 1236 -33.49 -12.99 2.81
C ALA A 1236 -32.53 -11.78 2.88
N LEU A 1237 -31.76 -11.52 1.82
CA LEU A 1237 -30.88 -10.35 1.80
C LEU A 1237 -31.72 -9.06 1.89
N GLU A 1238 -31.17 -8.05 2.57
CA GLU A 1238 -31.79 -6.73 2.64
C GLU A 1238 -31.70 -6.00 1.29
N PRO A 1239 -32.54 -4.97 1.05
CA PRO A 1239 -32.43 -4.15 -0.16
C PRO A 1239 -31.02 -3.56 -0.32
N VAL A 1240 -30.51 -3.59 -1.55
CA VAL A 1240 -29.18 -3.09 -1.90
C VAL A 1240 -29.31 -1.86 -2.79
N LYS A 1241 -28.57 -0.79 -2.50
CA LYS A 1241 -28.59 0.46 -3.28
C LYS A 1241 -27.19 1.02 -3.50
N LEU A 1242 -27.00 1.67 -4.64
CA LEU A 1242 -25.84 2.51 -4.90
C LEU A 1242 -26.09 3.89 -4.29
N VAL A 1243 -25.14 4.43 -3.54
CA VAL A 1243 -25.24 5.75 -2.91
C VAL A 1243 -24.08 6.65 -3.33
N ASN A 1244 -24.38 7.94 -3.51
CA ASN A 1244 -23.36 8.97 -3.70
C ASN A 1244 -22.87 9.42 -2.32
N LEU A 1245 -21.61 9.14 -2.01
CA LEU A 1245 -20.99 9.49 -0.73
C LEU A 1245 -20.40 10.89 -0.79
N ARG A 1246 -19.70 11.18 -1.88
CA ARG A 1246 -19.02 12.46 -2.09
C ARG A 1246 -18.87 12.75 -3.57
N THR A 1247 -18.96 14.03 -3.93
CA THR A 1247 -18.62 14.48 -5.29
C THR A 1247 -17.81 15.76 -5.22
N ALA A 1248 -16.74 15.81 -6.01
CA ALA A 1248 -15.99 17.02 -6.27
C ALA A 1248 -15.72 17.17 -7.78
N ARG A 1249 -15.71 18.40 -8.30
CA ARG A 1249 -15.14 18.68 -9.63
C ARG A 1249 -13.63 18.77 -9.48
N GLY A 1250 -12.89 18.11 -10.34
CA GLY A 1250 -11.44 17.92 -10.20
C GLY A 1250 -11.09 16.45 -9.98
N GLY A 1251 -10.14 16.19 -9.09
CA GLY A 1251 -9.52 14.89 -8.88
C GLY A 1251 -8.30 14.65 -9.76
N VAL A 1252 -7.69 13.49 -9.57
CA VAL A 1252 -6.57 13.01 -10.39
C VAL A 1252 -7.08 12.26 -11.62
N PRO A 1253 -6.30 12.20 -12.72
CA PRO A 1253 -6.62 11.30 -13.83
C PRO A 1253 -6.84 9.86 -13.33
N LEU A 1254 -7.97 9.27 -13.68
CA LEU A 1254 -8.39 7.98 -13.18
C LEU A 1254 -7.92 6.84 -14.09
N GLU A 1255 -7.28 5.84 -13.50
CA GLU A 1255 -7.02 4.56 -14.15
C GLU A 1255 -8.17 3.57 -13.89
N ILE A 1256 -8.65 2.89 -14.95
CA ILE A 1256 -9.67 1.84 -14.84
C ILE A 1256 -8.97 0.51 -14.57
N MET A 1257 -9.31 -0.12 -13.45
CA MET A 1257 -8.74 -1.40 -13.05
C MET A 1257 -9.30 -2.52 -13.93
N PRO A 1258 -8.49 -3.53 -14.30
CA PRO A 1258 -8.96 -4.64 -15.12
C PRO A 1258 -10.07 -5.42 -14.40
N GLY A 1259 -11.26 -5.49 -14.99
CA GLY A 1259 -12.30 -6.42 -14.58
C GLY A 1259 -12.17 -7.71 -15.38
N ALA A 1260 -11.13 -8.53 -15.11
CA ALA A 1260 -10.76 -9.75 -15.84
C ALA A 1260 -11.21 -9.75 -17.32
N ARG A 1261 -10.36 -9.24 -18.22
CA ARG A 1261 -10.62 -9.42 -19.65
C ARG A 1261 -10.74 -10.94 -19.91
N PRO A 1262 -11.78 -11.39 -20.62
CA PRO A 1262 -11.99 -12.81 -20.93
C PRO A 1262 -10.82 -13.43 -21.72
#